data_AF-A0A915MHX9-F1
#
_entry.id   AF-A0A915MHX9-F1
#
_cell.length_a   1.000
_cell.length_b   1.000
_cell.length_c   1.000
_cell.angle_alpha   90.00
_cell.angle_beta   90.00
_cell.angle_gamma   90.00
#
_symmetry.space_group_name_H-M   'P 1'
#
loop_
_entity.id
_entity.type
_entity.pdbx_description
1 polymer ?
#
loop_
_entity_poly.entity_id
_entity_poly.type
_entity_poly.pdbx_seq_one_letter_code
_entity_poly.pdbx_strand_id
1 'polypeptide(L)'
;MPISAPKWIHQPKDAFKSPPSCIQSGLPLLSESEALKVTTAQRFDRLHRILSRLKFESEDCLFLNLFVPEKDKFRDAQPLPVLVLIHGDTDYGWGGANAFNATLLASFGQIVVVTLNYRLGIFGFLGRCDLNSCAGNAGLSDLVAALKMLSLILPSFGADPDAVTLLGWESGAALVSLLMASPITQPKGRLFRRAILLDGTALSPWAMANNPQDQFIQLARILQCSSTSEGEDFINLKNQKEFISRLLECMQEQNLLNLTNAAKKVSNLSPTFLSAFAPLIDGQVVPNHPSLSFSPKYGSLFREIDLLVGTVQHPAQHLIADQDMQNGLNIERRDKILRTLVRNIFDFHRSEILQAILNEYTDWENPKNHSKSMRNGLMEILGDLLFTAPLIETAKAHSLDEGPIKAANTFFFVFTHETNAWMKEQPNSGLQGSFTGDHLPYILGHPFTAGGDLSDGSLSTNKLLQFSPEDKQISRVMMTFMANFVKSGDPTRPLPMSSQSNIEDRFQGLPWPQFSSQTREAYLEISTRPRVKNYYRNSNVQFWNGFIPILNKRGDKDIPEEHHFLPNHFDRSSFFGQPRPFSTYHNFAFPPPPMPPTPFPKELRNKLIAAYTIPPTSTNHPTQISNESPNKQQTQENNLIENTGKAGLLFLYNPTWGWLILFGVGLTAINLCILVIFSKKCVRRNSNSKKKFNYQSYSTSSNNNNNLQQPLPGLDMNFAALVRDFKDFSVKLKTEEGKEERKPPYLLTSKVSGSWYPEPKKPEDIRIFGIVIGNQELNKVVGIRNKFRLSGIEPLLSTTTSTCTKGGGVSSSNPSMCIPQQQHHQPSGLIHLGPGISPTCPRHGRAAQMLLSAAAANRSGGIGVDGGGVFI
;
A
#
# COMPACT_ATOMS: atom_id res chain seq x y z
N MET A 1 25.63 3.23 -2.83
CA MET A 1 25.29 3.53 -4.25
C MET A 1 26.13 2.63 -5.16
N PRO A 2 25.55 2.10 -6.26
CA PRO A 2 26.30 1.37 -7.29
C PRO A 2 27.27 2.28 -8.06
N ILE A 3 28.20 1.67 -8.78
CA ILE A 3 29.16 2.35 -9.66
C ILE A 3 28.47 2.73 -10.98
N SER A 4 28.80 3.90 -11.53
CA SER A 4 28.26 4.33 -12.83
C SER A 4 28.71 3.40 -13.98
N ALA A 5 27.81 3.13 -14.92
CA ALA A 5 28.12 2.28 -16.07
C ALA A 5 29.29 2.84 -16.91
N PRO A 6 30.20 1.98 -17.42
CA PRO A 6 31.32 2.40 -18.25
C PRO A 6 30.82 3.00 -19.58
N LYS A 7 31.50 4.03 -20.08
CA LYS A 7 31.21 4.63 -21.39
C LYS A 7 31.57 3.66 -22.50
N TRP A 8 30.64 3.39 -23.41
CA TRP A 8 30.96 2.74 -24.68
C TRP A 8 31.71 3.72 -25.59
N ILE A 9 32.78 3.25 -26.24
CA ILE A 9 33.76 4.12 -26.91
C ILE A 9 33.87 3.92 -28.43
N HIS A 10 33.30 2.85 -29.00
CA HIS A 10 33.55 2.48 -30.41
C HIS A 10 32.32 2.16 -31.28
N GLN A 11 31.16 1.82 -30.69
CA GLN A 11 29.91 1.55 -31.44
C GLN A 11 28.69 2.01 -30.63
N PRO A 12 27.54 2.32 -31.28
CA PRO A 12 26.25 2.43 -30.60
C PRO A 12 25.88 1.11 -29.90
N LYS A 13 25.26 1.19 -28.71
CA LYS A 13 24.77 0.00 -28.00
C LYS A 13 23.32 -0.28 -28.37
N ASP A 14 23.03 -1.49 -28.84
CA ASP A 14 21.67 -1.93 -29.12
C ASP A 14 20.79 -1.93 -27.86
N ALA A 15 19.55 -1.44 -28.01
CA ALA A 15 18.54 -1.36 -26.94
C ALA A 15 17.19 -1.99 -27.35
N PHE A 16 17.19 -2.86 -28.37
CA PHE A 16 15.98 -3.45 -28.98
C PHE A 16 15.47 -4.73 -28.29
N LYS A 17 16.06 -5.12 -27.15
CA LYS A 17 15.74 -6.37 -26.43
C LYS A 17 15.64 -6.08 -24.94
N SER A 18 14.69 -6.75 -24.28
CA SER A 18 14.56 -6.68 -22.82
C SER A 18 15.85 -7.15 -22.12
N PRO A 19 16.32 -6.45 -21.08
CA PRO A 19 17.46 -6.88 -20.28
C PRO A 19 17.14 -8.13 -19.45
N PRO A 20 18.16 -8.82 -18.89
CA PRO A 20 17.92 -9.77 -17.81
C PRO A 20 17.24 -9.08 -16.61
N SER A 21 16.42 -9.85 -15.89
CA SER A 21 15.90 -9.46 -14.57
C SER A 21 16.95 -9.71 -13.49
N CYS A 22 16.84 -9.03 -12.35
CA CYS A 22 17.70 -9.31 -11.21
C CYS A 22 17.35 -10.67 -10.57
N ILE A 23 18.35 -11.31 -9.95
CA ILE A 23 18.21 -12.61 -9.29
C ILE A 23 17.12 -12.60 -8.21
N GLN A 24 16.21 -13.58 -8.24
CA GLN A 24 14.98 -13.57 -7.45
C GLN A 24 14.99 -14.60 -6.31
N SER A 25 15.50 -14.20 -5.15
CA SER A 25 15.47 -15.03 -3.95
C SER A 25 14.05 -15.28 -3.41
N GLY A 26 13.09 -14.43 -3.73
CA GLY A 26 11.69 -14.52 -3.28
C GLY A 26 10.71 -15.14 -4.29
N LEU A 27 11.20 -15.72 -5.40
CA LEU A 27 10.34 -16.29 -6.46
C LEU A 27 9.29 -17.26 -5.86
N PRO A 28 7.98 -17.02 -6.04
CA PRO A 28 6.92 -17.88 -5.52
C PRO A 28 6.97 -19.32 -6.06
N LEU A 29 6.26 -20.21 -5.37
CA LEU A 29 6.20 -21.63 -5.71
C LEU A 29 5.63 -21.84 -7.12
N LEU A 30 6.41 -22.48 -8.00
CA LEU A 30 6.02 -22.77 -9.38
C LEU A 30 5.18 -24.05 -9.52
N SER A 31 5.18 -24.91 -8.50
CA SER A 31 4.29 -26.07 -8.44
C SER A 31 2.89 -25.63 -8.00
N GLU A 32 1.90 -25.82 -8.87
CA GLU A 32 0.48 -25.52 -8.60
C GLU A 32 0.01 -26.12 -7.27
N SER A 33 0.29 -27.41 -7.04
CA SER A 33 -0.15 -28.12 -5.83
C SER A 33 0.45 -27.58 -4.54
N GLU A 34 1.60 -26.90 -4.60
CA GLU A 34 2.22 -26.26 -3.43
C GLU A 34 1.85 -24.78 -3.33
N ALA A 35 1.72 -24.08 -4.46
CA ALA A 35 1.33 -22.67 -4.49
C ALA A 35 -0.09 -22.43 -3.97
N LEU A 36 -1.07 -23.26 -4.39
CA LEU A 36 -2.46 -23.11 -3.98
C LEU A 36 -2.70 -23.39 -2.47
N LYS A 37 -1.70 -23.94 -1.76
CA LYS A 37 -1.71 -24.08 -0.29
C LYS A 37 -1.37 -22.77 0.44
N VAL A 38 -0.78 -21.79 -0.26
CA VAL A 38 -0.25 -20.54 0.34
C VAL A 38 -0.73 -19.26 -0.36
N THR A 39 -1.32 -19.36 -1.55
CA THR A 39 -1.88 -18.22 -2.29
C THR A 39 -3.09 -18.62 -3.14
N THR A 40 -3.70 -17.65 -3.82
CA THR A 40 -4.92 -17.83 -4.63
C THR A 40 -4.61 -18.26 -6.06
N ALA A 41 -5.55 -18.96 -6.71
CA ALA A 41 -5.44 -19.36 -8.12
C ALA A 41 -5.24 -18.15 -9.05
N GLN A 42 -5.99 -17.05 -8.84
CA GLN A 42 -5.83 -15.81 -9.63
C GLN A 42 -4.39 -15.27 -9.56
N ARG A 43 -3.75 -15.31 -8.37
CA ARG A 43 -2.36 -14.90 -8.19
C ARG A 43 -1.37 -15.89 -8.81
N PHE A 44 -1.60 -17.20 -8.67
CA PHE A 44 -0.82 -18.24 -9.34
C PHE A 44 -0.82 -18.09 -10.86
N ASP A 45 -1.99 -17.78 -11.43
CA ASP A 45 -2.16 -17.50 -12.87
C ASP A 45 -1.47 -16.20 -13.27
N ARG A 46 -1.62 -15.12 -12.50
CA ARG A 46 -0.91 -13.84 -12.71
C ARG A 46 0.60 -14.05 -12.73
N LEU A 47 1.14 -14.85 -11.80
CA LEU A 47 2.55 -15.22 -11.71
C LEU A 47 3.01 -15.97 -12.97
N HIS A 48 2.28 -17.00 -13.39
CA HIS A 48 2.60 -17.78 -14.59
C HIS A 48 2.57 -16.94 -15.87
N ARG A 49 1.65 -15.97 -15.97
CA ARG A 49 1.52 -15.04 -17.11
C ARG A 49 2.73 -14.09 -17.25
N ILE A 50 3.43 -13.75 -16.16
CA ILE A 50 4.62 -12.85 -16.19
C ILE A 50 5.96 -13.58 -16.11
N LEU A 51 5.98 -14.84 -15.63
CA LEU A 51 7.20 -15.62 -15.40
C LEU A 51 8.12 -15.72 -16.64
N SER A 52 7.56 -15.82 -17.85
CA SER A 52 8.35 -15.87 -19.09
C SER A 52 9.25 -14.65 -19.30
N ARG A 53 8.85 -13.47 -18.79
CA ARG A 53 9.61 -12.22 -18.90
C ARG A 53 10.63 -12.01 -17.76
N LEU A 54 10.52 -12.80 -16.70
CA LEU A 54 11.38 -12.79 -15.51
C LEU A 54 12.43 -13.91 -15.52
N LYS A 55 12.17 -15.02 -16.22
CA LYS A 55 12.99 -16.24 -16.26
C LYS A 55 14.46 -16.04 -16.68
N PHE A 56 14.79 -14.98 -17.42
CA PHE A 56 16.19 -14.67 -17.75
C PHE A 56 16.78 -13.76 -16.67
N GLU A 57 17.43 -14.39 -15.69
CA GLU A 57 17.99 -13.74 -14.50
C GLU A 57 19.52 -13.53 -14.63
N SER A 58 20.03 -12.41 -14.10
CA SER A 58 21.47 -12.08 -13.99
C SER A 58 21.74 -11.21 -12.75
N GLU A 59 22.99 -11.16 -12.28
CA GLU A 59 23.44 -10.12 -11.33
C GLU A 59 23.80 -8.81 -12.04
N ASP A 60 24.32 -8.88 -13.27
CA ASP A 60 24.29 -7.74 -14.20
C ASP A 60 22.86 -7.58 -14.69
N CYS A 61 22.06 -6.83 -13.94
CA CYS A 61 20.63 -6.63 -14.15
C CYS A 61 20.19 -5.15 -14.06
N LEU A 62 21.10 -4.22 -13.77
CA LEU A 62 20.81 -2.81 -13.51
C LEU A 62 20.54 -2.02 -14.80
N PHE A 63 19.43 -2.37 -15.44
CA PHE A 63 18.93 -1.82 -16.68
C PHE A 63 17.57 -1.15 -16.52
N LEU A 64 17.19 -0.34 -17.49
CA LEU A 64 15.90 0.31 -17.60
C LEU A 64 15.41 0.34 -19.05
N ASN A 65 14.09 0.34 -19.22
CA ASN A 65 13.40 0.40 -20.51
C ASN A 65 12.71 1.76 -20.62
N LEU A 66 12.89 2.47 -21.74
CA LEU A 66 12.18 3.74 -22.01
C LEU A 66 11.09 3.53 -23.07
N PHE A 67 9.87 3.89 -22.72
CA PHE A 67 8.72 3.94 -23.61
C PHE A 67 8.48 5.41 -23.98
N VAL A 68 9.00 5.82 -25.14
CA VAL A 68 8.90 7.19 -25.67
C VAL A 68 7.88 7.21 -26.81
N PRO A 69 6.82 8.04 -26.75
CA PRO A 69 5.83 8.13 -27.82
C PRO A 69 6.35 8.96 -29.01
N GLU A 70 5.82 8.72 -30.21
CA GLU A 70 5.93 9.71 -31.30
C GLU A 70 5.20 10.99 -30.84
N LYS A 71 5.89 12.14 -30.91
CA LYS A 71 5.31 13.42 -30.50
C LYS A 71 4.21 13.84 -31.48
N ASP A 72 3.06 14.25 -30.94
CA ASP A 72 2.01 14.91 -31.72
C ASP A 72 2.59 16.09 -32.53
N LYS A 73 2.51 16.02 -33.86
CA LYS A 73 3.05 17.06 -34.78
C LYS A 73 2.39 18.45 -34.65
N PHE A 74 1.34 18.55 -33.83
CA PHE A 74 0.59 19.75 -33.51
C PHE A 74 0.79 20.23 -32.05
N ARG A 75 1.67 19.58 -31.28
CA ARG A 75 2.13 20.07 -29.98
C ARG A 75 3.58 20.52 -30.12
N ASP A 76 3.86 21.75 -29.69
CA ASP A 76 5.19 22.35 -29.75
C ASP A 76 6.26 21.53 -29.04
N ALA A 77 7.53 21.84 -29.31
CA ALA A 77 8.75 21.12 -28.91
C ALA A 77 9.03 20.99 -27.39
N GLN A 78 8.02 21.18 -26.54
CA GLN A 78 8.08 21.00 -25.09
C GLN A 78 8.58 19.60 -24.70
N PRO A 79 9.32 19.49 -23.58
CA PRO A 79 9.77 18.21 -23.07
C PRO A 79 8.61 17.43 -22.44
N LEU A 80 8.55 16.12 -22.68
CA LEU A 80 7.49 15.26 -22.14
C LEU A 80 7.73 14.91 -20.67
N PRO A 81 6.73 15.01 -19.77
CA PRO A 81 6.89 14.59 -18.38
C PRO A 81 7.01 13.06 -18.28
N VAL A 82 7.57 12.59 -17.17
CA VAL A 82 8.10 11.23 -17.07
C VAL A 82 7.47 10.47 -15.91
N LEU A 83 7.02 9.25 -16.18
CA LEU A 83 6.55 8.28 -15.19
C LEU A 83 7.60 7.18 -15.02
N VAL A 84 8.17 7.04 -13.83
CA VAL A 84 9.11 5.95 -13.50
C VAL A 84 8.36 4.91 -12.66
N LEU A 85 8.12 3.73 -13.23
CA LEU A 85 7.47 2.61 -12.58
C LEU A 85 8.53 1.77 -11.83
N ILE A 86 8.42 1.78 -10.50
CA ILE A 86 9.18 0.95 -9.57
C ILE A 86 8.31 -0.24 -9.22
N HIS A 87 8.71 -1.43 -9.67
CA HIS A 87 7.97 -2.65 -9.40
C HIS A 87 8.06 -3.06 -7.93
N GLY A 88 7.19 -3.97 -7.53
CA GLY A 88 7.13 -4.56 -6.20
C GLY A 88 6.09 -5.67 -6.18
N ASP A 89 5.87 -6.24 -4.99
CA ASP A 89 4.86 -7.24 -4.65
C ASP A 89 4.82 -7.34 -3.09
N THR A 90 4.29 -8.42 -2.50
CA THR A 90 4.20 -8.66 -1.04
C THR A 90 5.54 -8.67 -0.32
N ASP A 91 6.64 -8.87 -1.04
CA ASP A 91 8.02 -8.93 -0.53
C ASP A 91 8.97 -8.20 -1.49
N TYR A 92 10.22 -7.99 -1.07
CA TYR A 92 11.28 -7.40 -1.89
C TYR A 92 12.10 -8.43 -2.68
N GLY A 93 11.81 -9.73 -2.55
CA GLY A 93 12.63 -10.82 -3.09
C GLY A 93 12.46 -11.15 -4.57
N TRP A 94 11.48 -10.60 -5.30
CA TRP A 94 11.20 -10.98 -6.69
C TRP A 94 10.53 -9.85 -7.51
N GLY A 95 10.42 -10.05 -8.83
CA GLY A 95 9.86 -9.07 -9.78
C GLY A 95 10.87 -8.53 -10.80
N GLY A 96 10.45 -7.63 -11.69
CA GLY A 96 11.33 -7.05 -12.70
C GLY A 96 10.64 -6.08 -13.66
N ALA A 97 11.41 -5.16 -14.25
CA ALA A 97 10.94 -4.15 -15.21
C ALA A 97 10.16 -4.74 -16.39
N ASN A 98 10.58 -5.92 -16.85
CA ASN A 98 10.08 -6.61 -18.04
C ASN A 98 8.62 -7.06 -17.90
N ALA A 99 8.10 -7.21 -16.69
CA ALA A 99 6.70 -7.60 -16.48
C ALA A 99 5.71 -6.54 -17.03
N PHE A 100 6.13 -5.27 -17.11
CA PHE A 100 5.28 -4.13 -17.41
C PHE A 100 5.54 -3.60 -18.83
N ASN A 101 4.52 -3.64 -19.69
CA ASN A 101 4.55 -2.98 -21.00
C ASN A 101 3.79 -1.66 -20.89
N ALA A 102 4.48 -0.53 -21.05
CA ALA A 102 3.88 0.79 -20.92
C ALA A 102 3.66 1.53 -22.25
N THR A 103 3.85 0.87 -23.40
CA THR A 103 3.72 1.50 -24.74
C THR A 103 2.38 2.21 -24.94
N LEU A 104 1.28 1.60 -24.48
CA LEU A 104 -0.07 2.18 -24.60
C LEU A 104 -0.26 3.40 -23.68
N LEU A 105 0.18 3.33 -22.43
CA LEU A 105 0.13 4.47 -21.51
C LEU A 105 1.02 5.64 -21.99
N ALA A 106 2.22 5.36 -22.52
CA ALA A 106 3.10 6.38 -23.09
C ALA A 106 2.45 7.07 -24.31
N SER A 107 1.93 6.27 -25.25
CA SER A 107 1.29 6.75 -26.49
C SER A 107 -0.01 7.53 -26.23
N PHE A 108 -0.94 6.95 -25.47
CA PHE A 108 -2.21 7.59 -25.11
C PHE A 108 -1.98 8.80 -24.20
N GLY A 109 -1.11 8.64 -23.21
CA GLY A 109 -0.81 9.68 -22.23
C GLY A 109 -0.04 10.86 -22.82
N GLN A 110 0.72 10.67 -23.91
CA GLN A 110 1.74 11.61 -24.37
C GLN A 110 2.67 12.01 -23.20
N ILE A 111 3.25 10.98 -22.60
CA ILE A 111 4.24 11.01 -21.51
C ILE A 111 5.33 9.98 -21.83
N VAL A 112 6.54 10.15 -21.29
CA VAL A 112 7.53 9.06 -21.32
C VAL A 112 7.29 8.17 -20.11
N VAL A 113 7.29 6.86 -20.29
CA VAL A 113 7.26 5.90 -19.19
C VAL A 113 8.59 5.15 -19.14
N VAL A 114 9.14 4.97 -17.95
CA VAL A 114 10.37 4.21 -17.69
C VAL A 114 10.01 3.05 -16.76
N THR A 115 10.40 1.83 -17.11
CA THR A 115 10.41 0.69 -16.18
C THR A 115 11.86 0.32 -15.90
N LEU A 116 12.21 0.03 -14.64
CA LEU A 116 13.60 -0.20 -14.23
C LEU A 116 13.73 -1.41 -13.31
N ASN A 117 14.91 -2.02 -13.32
CA ASN A 117 15.32 -3.05 -12.36
C ASN A 117 16.10 -2.41 -11.21
N TYR A 118 16.01 -3.02 -10.03
CA TYR A 118 16.86 -2.76 -8.87
C TYR A 118 17.16 -4.11 -8.20
N ARG A 119 18.25 -4.23 -7.44
CA ARG A 119 18.59 -5.53 -6.80
C ARG A 119 17.55 -5.94 -5.75
N LEU A 120 17.28 -7.25 -5.68
CA LEU A 120 16.16 -7.83 -4.95
C LEU A 120 16.60 -8.73 -3.81
N GLY A 121 15.72 -8.88 -2.82
CA GLY A 121 15.90 -9.75 -1.66
C GLY A 121 17.28 -9.61 -1.02
N ILE A 122 18.00 -10.72 -0.91
CA ILE A 122 19.36 -10.77 -0.36
C ILE A 122 20.33 -9.80 -1.08
N PHE A 123 20.31 -9.73 -2.41
CA PHE A 123 21.20 -8.86 -3.21
C PHE A 123 20.85 -7.37 -3.08
N GLY A 124 19.61 -7.06 -2.73
CA GLY A 124 19.09 -5.69 -2.57
C GLY A 124 19.12 -5.17 -1.13
N PHE A 125 18.97 -6.04 -0.13
CA PHE A 125 18.56 -5.64 1.21
C PHE A 125 19.23 -6.42 2.36
N LEU A 126 20.16 -7.34 2.10
CA LEU A 126 21.06 -7.85 3.13
C LEU A 126 21.93 -6.70 3.69
N GLY A 127 22.04 -6.58 5.01
CA GLY A 127 22.90 -5.56 5.60
C GLY A 127 22.86 -5.44 7.13
N ARG A 128 23.31 -4.28 7.63
CA ARG A 128 23.56 -3.98 9.06
C ARG A 128 24.67 -4.83 9.69
N CYS A 129 25.68 -5.21 8.90
CA CYS A 129 26.87 -5.93 9.37
C CYS A 129 28.06 -4.98 9.68
N ASP A 130 27.76 -3.75 10.11
CA ASP A 130 28.69 -2.70 10.57
C ASP A 130 29.82 -2.26 9.60
N LEU A 131 29.86 -2.82 8.39
CA LEU A 131 30.73 -2.42 7.27
C LEU A 131 29.96 -1.61 6.22
N ASN A 132 30.61 -0.61 5.61
CA ASN A 132 30.08 0.10 4.44
C ASN A 132 29.70 -0.85 3.28
N SER A 133 30.43 -1.95 3.12
CA SER A 133 30.20 -2.99 2.10
C SER A 133 28.90 -3.78 2.29
N CYS A 134 28.28 -3.72 3.47
CA CYS A 134 27.02 -4.36 3.81
C CYS A 134 26.10 -3.40 4.59
N ALA A 135 26.15 -2.11 4.27
CA ALA A 135 25.29 -1.12 4.91
C ALA A 135 23.79 -1.45 4.78
N GLY A 136 23.42 -2.22 3.74
CA GLY A 136 22.04 -2.50 3.35
C GLY A 136 21.57 -1.54 2.26
N ASN A 137 20.27 -1.51 2.00
CA ASN A 137 19.63 -0.56 1.08
C ASN A 137 20.31 -0.49 -0.32
N ALA A 138 20.82 -1.61 -0.83
CA ALA A 138 21.45 -1.71 -2.13
C ALA A 138 20.43 -1.47 -3.25
N GLY A 139 19.23 -2.07 -3.15
CA GLY A 139 18.12 -1.82 -4.07
C GLY A 139 17.66 -0.35 -4.07
N LEU A 140 17.52 0.28 -2.90
CA LEU A 140 17.25 1.72 -2.78
C LEU A 140 18.39 2.58 -3.37
N SER A 141 19.63 2.18 -3.16
CA SER A 141 20.81 2.79 -3.77
C SER A 141 20.79 2.72 -5.31
N ASP A 142 20.28 1.63 -5.88
CA ASP A 142 20.12 1.45 -7.32
C ASP A 142 19.03 2.37 -7.88
N LEU A 143 17.89 2.50 -7.19
CA LEU A 143 16.85 3.48 -7.54
C LEU A 143 17.40 4.91 -7.55
N VAL A 144 18.15 5.32 -6.51
CA VAL A 144 18.79 6.64 -6.44
C VAL A 144 19.80 6.85 -7.59
N ALA A 145 20.54 5.82 -7.98
CA ALA A 145 21.49 5.90 -9.08
C ALA A 145 20.77 5.98 -10.45
N ALA A 146 19.72 5.19 -10.66
CA ALA A 146 18.91 5.24 -11.88
C ALA A 146 18.22 6.61 -12.05
N LEU A 147 17.71 7.22 -10.99
CA LEU A 147 17.14 8.57 -11.03
C LEU A 147 18.19 9.65 -11.34
N LYS A 148 19.41 9.53 -10.80
CA LYS A 148 20.55 10.40 -11.16
C LYS A 148 21.04 10.20 -12.60
N MET A 149 20.89 9.00 -13.17
CA MET A 149 21.15 8.75 -14.58
C MET A 149 20.06 9.37 -15.46
N LEU A 150 18.79 9.19 -15.09
CA LEU A 150 17.63 9.72 -15.80
C LEU A 150 17.67 11.24 -15.92
N SER A 151 18.03 11.96 -14.85
CA SER A 151 18.15 13.44 -14.90
C SER A 151 19.17 13.95 -15.92
N LEU A 152 20.12 13.10 -16.37
CA LEU A 152 21.11 13.43 -17.40
C LEU A 152 20.70 12.98 -18.81
N ILE A 153 19.98 11.85 -18.95
CA ILE A 153 19.65 11.28 -20.28
C ILE A 153 18.28 11.68 -20.82
N LEU A 154 17.31 12.00 -19.96
CA LEU A 154 15.93 12.30 -20.38
C LEU A 154 15.81 13.43 -21.43
N PRO A 155 16.58 14.53 -21.37
CA PRO A 155 16.56 15.56 -22.42
C PRO A 155 16.85 15.02 -23.83
N SER A 156 17.72 14.01 -23.96
CA SER A 156 18.05 13.39 -25.26
C SER A 156 16.89 12.59 -25.86
N PHE A 157 15.93 12.17 -25.04
CA PHE A 157 14.67 11.54 -25.48
C PHE A 157 13.53 12.56 -25.65
N GLY A 158 13.83 13.87 -25.58
CA GLY A 158 12.83 14.93 -25.64
C GLY A 158 11.89 14.95 -24.43
N ALA A 159 12.37 14.46 -23.29
CA ALA A 159 11.65 14.33 -22.02
C ALA A 159 12.20 15.29 -20.95
N ASP A 160 11.37 15.59 -19.95
CA ASP A 160 11.66 16.57 -18.91
C ASP A 160 12.27 15.90 -17.66
N PRO A 161 13.57 16.11 -17.35
CA PRO A 161 14.19 15.59 -16.14
C PRO A 161 13.64 16.24 -14.86
N ASP A 162 13.01 17.42 -14.96
CA ASP A 162 12.41 18.12 -13.84
C ASP A 162 10.97 17.65 -13.55
N ALA A 163 10.24 17.12 -14.54
CA ALA A 163 8.87 16.61 -14.39
C ALA A 163 8.78 15.08 -14.23
N VAL A 164 9.72 14.50 -13.46
CA VAL A 164 9.71 13.08 -13.09
C VAL A 164 8.68 12.81 -11.97
N THR A 165 7.87 11.76 -12.18
CA THR A 165 6.88 11.19 -11.26
C THR A 165 7.24 9.73 -10.99
N LEU A 166 7.33 9.32 -9.72
CA LEU A 166 7.50 7.90 -9.37
C LEU A 166 6.14 7.22 -9.19
N LEU A 167 6.00 5.96 -9.62
CA LEU A 167 4.87 5.10 -9.29
C LEU A 167 5.40 3.79 -8.72
N GLY A 168 4.92 3.41 -7.55
CA GLY A 168 5.20 2.14 -6.91
C GLY A 168 3.93 1.34 -6.62
N TRP A 169 4.05 0.02 -6.62
CA TRP A 169 3.00 -0.93 -6.20
C TRP A 169 3.54 -1.88 -5.12
N GLU A 170 2.75 -2.13 -4.07
CA GLU A 170 3.11 -2.90 -2.86
C GLU A 170 4.51 -2.54 -2.32
N SER A 171 5.48 -3.46 -2.34
CA SER A 171 6.85 -3.17 -1.90
C SER A 171 7.54 -2.05 -2.68
N GLY A 172 7.18 -1.84 -3.95
CA GLY A 172 7.63 -0.71 -4.75
C GLY A 172 7.04 0.63 -4.27
N ALA A 173 5.80 0.64 -3.76
CA ALA A 173 5.21 1.82 -3.15
C ALA A 173 5.89 2.17 -1.82
N ALA A 174 6.25 1.16 -1.02
CA ALA A 174 7.08 1.37 0.16
C ALA A 174 8.42 2.04 -0.20
N LEU A 175 9.15 1.54 -1.22
CA LEU A 175 10.39 2.16 -1.71
C LEU A 175 10.19 3.61 -2.16
N VAL A 176 9.12 3.92 -2.91
CA VAL A 176 8.81 5.30 -3.31
C VAL A 176 8.58 6.21 -2.10
N SER A 177 7.80 5.76 -1.12
CA SER A 177 7.54 6.57 0.08
C SER A 177 8.79 6.80 0.95
N LEU A 178 9.74 5.86 0.99
CA LEU A 178 11.07 6.07 1.59
C LEU A 178 11.88 7.12 0.81
N LEU A 179 11.86 7.06 -0.53
CA LEU A 179 12.55 8.03 -1.39
C LEU A 179 11.96 9.45 -1.28
N MET A 180 10.67 9.60 -0.97
CA MET A 180 10.05 10.90 -0.71
C MET A 180 10.62 11.59 0.54
N ALA A 181 10.95 10.82 1.59
CA ALA A 181 11.53 11.36 2.82
C ALA A 181 13.08 11.38 2.82
N SER A 182 13.73 10.96 1.72
CA SER A 182 15.18 10.78 1.68
C SER A 182 15.95 12.09 1.58
N PRO A 183 17.05 12.29 2.35
CA PRO A 183 17.92 13.45 2.22
C PRO A 183 18.86 13.37 0.99
N ILE A 184 18.70 12.37 0.11
CA ILE A 184 19.50 12.20 -1.12
C ILE A 184 18.70 12.56 -2.39
N THR A 185 17.38 12.71 -2.32
CA THR A 185 16.46 13.05 -3.43
C THR A 185 16.07 14.55 -3.48
N GLN A 186 16.76 15.36 -2.65
CA GLN A 186 16.38 16.67 -2.11
C GLN A 186 16.18 17.84 -3.09
N PRO A 187 15.41 18.89 -2.71
CA PRO A 187 15.12 20.06 -3.55
C PRO A 187 16.30 20.75 -4.24
N LYS A 188 17.53 20.72 -3.66
CA LYS A 188 18.74 21.30 -4.29
C LYS A 188 19.37 20.44 -5.40
N GLY A 189 18.81 19.26 -5.66
CA GLY A 189 19.19 18.34 -6.72
C GLY A 189 18.02 17.36 -6.96
N ARG A 190 16.82 17.92 -7.09
CA ARG A 190 15.56 17.19 -6.94
C ARG A 190 15.41 16.14 -8.04
N LEU A 191 15.27 14.87 -7.65
CA LEU A 191 15.26 13.75 -8.59
C LEU A 191 13.86 13.39 -9.13
N PHE A 192 12.81 13.85 -8.46
CA PHE A 192 11.41 13.73 -8.88
C PHE A 192 10.54 14.75 -8.14
N ARG A 193 9.41 15.13 -8.72
CA ARG A 193 8.47 16.11 -8.15
C ARG A 193 7.17 15.50 -7.64
N ARG A 194 6.85 14.26 -8.01
CA ARG A 194 5.57 13.60 -7.70
C ARG A 194 5.71 12.11 -7.40
N ALA A 195 4.77 11.56 -6.64
CA ALA A 195 4.71 10.16 -6.26
C ALA A 195 3.29 9.59 -6.41
N ILE A 196 3.22 8.31 -6.80
CA ILE A 196 2.00 7.52 -6.88
C ILE A 196 2.23 6.25 -6.04
N LEU A 197 1.45 6.06 -4.98
CA LEU A 197 1.55 4.93 -4.05
C LEU A 197 0.33 4.02 -4.21
N LEU A 198 0.55 2.77 -4.63
CA LEU A 198 -0.52 1.81 -4.92
C LEU A 198 -0.39 0.58 -4.01
N ASP A 199 -1.42 0.29 -3.22
CA ASP A 199 -1.49 -0.85 -2.29
C ASP A 199 -0.26 -0.98 -1.34
N GLY A 200 0.46 0.10 -0.97
CA GLY A 200 1.63 -0.02 -0.09
C GLY A 200 2.30 1.30 0.35
N THR A 201 3.05 1.25 1.46
CA THR A 201 3.76 2.39 2.07
C THR A 201 4.83 1.91 3.05
N ALA A 202 5.82 2.75 3.36
CA ALA A 202 6.82 2.52 4.40
C ALA A 202 6.27 2.46 5.85
N LEU A 203 4.99 2.81 6.05
CA LEU A 203 4.30 2.59 7.34
C LEU A 203 3.72 1.17 7.49
N SER A 204 3.68 0.35 6.43
CA SER A 204 3.15 -1.02 6.51
C SER A 204 4.08 -1.92 7.35
N PRO A 205 3.55 -2.84 8.18
CA PRO A 205 4.38 -3.67 9.08
C PRO A 205 5.46 -4.52 8.38
N TRP A 206 5.21 -4.93 7.14
CA TRP A 206 6.16 -5.68 6.30
C TRP A 206 7.23 -4.81 5.60
N ALA A 207 7.08 -3.48 5.61
CA ALA A 207 7.86 -2.60 4.74
C ALA A 207 9.32 -2.40 5.15
N MET A 208 9.67 -2.67 6.42
CA MET A 208 11.03 -2.48 6.97
C MET A 208 11.58 -3.80 7.54
N ALA A 209 12.88 -4.03 7.42
CA ALA A 209 13.52 -5.26 7.90
C ALA A 209 13.56 -5.31 9.43
N ASN A 210 12.94 -6.35 10.00
CA ASN A 210 13.02 -6.65 11.42
C ASN A 210 14.24 -7.56 11.69
N ASN A 211 15.06 -7.16 12.66
CA ASN A 211 16.30 -7.84 13.07
C ASN A 211 17.25 -8.28 11.92
N PRO A 212 17.68 -7.40 11.00
CA PRO A 212 18.53 -7.79 9.86
C PRO A 212 19.90 -8.39 10.26
N GLN A 213 20.41 -8.10 11.46
CA GLN A 213 21.61 -8.74 12.01
C GLN A 213 21.40 -10.25 12.28
N ASP A 214 20.26 -10.65 12.86
CA ASP A 214 19.91 -12.05 13.05
C ASP A 214 19.83 -12.78 11.70
N GLN A 215 19.25 -12.13 10.69
CA GLN A 215 19.13 -12.68 9.34
C GLN A 215 20.51 -12.87 8.68
N PHE A 216 21.41 -11.90 8.79
CA PHE A 216 22.79 -11.98 8.30
C PHE A 216 23.56 -13.16 8.93
N ILE A 217 23.44 -13.33 10.25
CA ILE A 217 24.10 -14.42 10.98
C ILE A 217 23.46 -15.79 10.63
N GLN A 218 22.13 -15.86 10.52
CA GLN A 218 21.43 -17.08 10.07
C GLN A 218 21.85 -17.48 8.65
N LEU A 219 21.92 -16.53 7.73
CA LEU A 219 22.41 -16.73 6.37
C LEU A 219 23.84 -17.29 6.37
N ALA A 220 24.77 -16.66 7.09
CA ALA A 220 26.15 -17.11 7.19
C ALA A 220 26.29 -18.53 7.77
N ARG A 221 25.46 -18.90 8.75
CA ARG A 221 25.38 -20.27 9.30
C ARG A 221 24.83 -21.28 8.28
N ILE A 222 23.78 -20.92 7.54
CA ILE A 222 23.17 -21.78 6.51
C ILE A 222 24.13 -22.02 5.32
N LEU A 223 24.99 -21.04 5.02
CA LEU A 223 26.05 -21.10 4.02
C LEU A 223 27.38 -21.69 4.55
N GLN A 224 27.43 -22.08 5.82
CA GLN A 224 28.61 -22.66 6.49
C GLN A 224 29.83 -21.73 6.57
N CYS A 225 29.63 -20.41 6.40
CA CYS A 225 30.68 -19.39 6.51
C CYS A 225 31.08 -19.05 7.96
N SER A 226 30.24 -19.40 8.94
CA SER A 226 30.51 -19.24 10.38
C SER A 226 30.62 -20.61 11.03
N SER A 227 31.70 -20.86 11.78
CA SER A 227 31.83 -22.11 12.54
C SER A 227 30.96 -22.09 13.81
N THR A 228 30.57 -23.26 14.31
CA THR A 228 29.72 -23.37 15.51
C THR A 228 30.41 -22.91 16.80
N SER A 229 31.74 -22.93 16.85
CA SER A 229 32.53 -22.46 18.00
C SER A 229 32.74 -20.94 18.02
N GLU A 230 32.67 -20.25 16.87
CA GLU A 230 32.72 -18.77 16.80
C GLU A 230 31.40 -18.10 17.26
N GLY A 231 30.36 -18.89 17.59
CA GLY A 231 29.00 -18.41 17.84
C GLY A 231 28.76 -17.72 19.18
N GLU A 232 29.58 -17.98 20.20
CA GLU A 232 29.42 -17.44 21.56
C GLU A 232 30.33 -16.22 21.82
N ASP A 233 31.43 -16.06 21.07
CA ASP A 233 32.42 -14.98 21.24
C ASP A 233 31.99 -13.61 20.67
N PHE A 234 30.74 -13.48 20.18
CA PHE A 234 30.18 -12.24 19.62
C PHE A 234 30.22 -11.05 20.60
N ILE A 235 30.41 -11.30 21.89
CA ILE A 235 30.38 -10.32 22.98
C ILE A 235 31.77 -9.67 23.24
N ASN A 236 32.88 -10.29 22.81
CA ASN A 236 34.24 -9.93 23.28
C ASN A 236 35.21 -9.40 22.18
N LEU A 237 34.75 -9.29 20.93
CA LEU A 237 35.64 -9.07 19.78
C LEU A 237 36.02 -7.60 19.54
N LYS A 238 37.22 -7.21 19.97
CA LYS A 238 37.93 -6.03 19.41
C LYS A 238 38.08 -6.10 17.87
N ASN A 239 37.97 -7.30 17.29
CA ASN A 239 38.11 -7.57 15.86
C ASN A 239 36.74 -7.85 15.17
N GLN A 240 35.60 -7.42 15.75
CA GLN A 240 34.26 -7.65 15.19
C GLN A 240 34.18 -7.34 13.68
N LYS A 241 34.81 -6.24 13.26
CA LYS A 241 34.89 -5.79 11.86
C LYS A 241 35.57 -6.80 10.92
N GLU A 242 36.64 -7.44 11.37
CA GLU A 242 37.43 -8.41 10.59
C GLU A 242 36.70 -9.75 10.47
N PHE A 243 36.08 -10.21 11.56
CA PHE A 243 35.22 -11.40 11.55
C PHE A 243 34.08 -11.23 10.54
N ILE A 244 33.40 -10.08 10.55
CA ILE A 244 32.29 -9.82 9.63
C ILE A 244 32.79 -9.66 8.17
N SER A 245 33.99 -9.10 7.93
CA SER A 245 34.62 -9.11 6.60
C SER A 245 34.78 -10.53 6.06
N ARG A 246 35.38 -11.45 6.84
CA ARG A 246 35.52 -12.87 6.47
C ARG A 246 34.17 -13.54 6.16
N LEU A 247 33.13 -13.26 6.95
CA LEU A 247 31.78 -13.78 6.69
C LEU A 247 31.22 -13.24 5.35
N LEU A 248 31.40 -11.97 5.07
CA LEU A 248 30.91 -11.34 3.83
C LEU A 248 31.64 -11.87 2.59
N GLU A 249 32.97 -12.00 2.67
CA GLU A 249 33.81 -12.58 1.61
C GLU A 249 33.39 -14.02 1.29
N CYS A 250 33.28 -14.89 2.30
CA CYS A 250 32.78 -16.26 2.12
C CYS A 250 31.36 -16.34 1.55
N MET A 251 30.50 -15.36 1.85
CA MET A 251 29.15 -15.29 1.26
C MET A 251 29.14 -14.77 -0.18
N GLN A 252 30.13 -13.95 -0.58
CA GLN A 252 30.32 -13.48 -1.95
C GLN A 252 30.95 -14.53 -2.87
N GLU A 253 31.74 -15.46 -2.31
CA GLU A 253 32.30 -16.61 -3.04
C GLU A 253 31.28 -17.75 -3.31
N GLN A 254 30.06 -17.65 -2.77
CA GLN A 254 29.04 -18.68 -2.93
C GLN A 254 28.51 -18.78 -4.36
N ASN A 255 28.26 -20.02 -4.82
CA ASN A 255 27.49 -20.22 -6.03
C ASN A 255 26.07 -19.63 -5.86
N LEU A 256 25.61 -18.90 -6.89
CA LEU A 256 24.34 -18.19 -6.92
C LEU A 256 23.14 -19.05 -6.50
N LEU A 257 23.09 -20.32 -6.89
CA LEU A 257 22.02 -21.25 -6.52
C LEU A 257 22.06 -21.58 -5.02
N ASN A 258 23.25 -21.73 -4.42
CA ASN A 258 23.39 -21.96 -2.98
C ASN A 258 22.96 -20.71 -2.19
N LEU A 259 23.45 -19.53 -2.61
CA LEU A 259 23.11 -18.24 -2.01
C LEU A 259 21.59 -17.96 -2.06
N THR A 260 20.96 -18.20 -3.22
CA THR A 260 19.51 -18.07 -3.43
C THR A 260 18.71 -19.06 -2.59
N ASN A 261 19.16 -20.32 -2.47
CA ASN A 261 18.50 -21.32 -1.65
C ASN A 261 18.69 -21.07 -0.14
N ALA A 262 19.82 -20.51 0.28
CA ALA A 262 20.04 -20.07 1.66
C ALA A 262 19.15 -18.88 2.01
N ALA A 263 19.04 -17.88 1.13
CA ALA A 263 18.10 -16.77 1.27
C ALA A 263 16.65 -17.27 1.41
N LYS A 264 16.21 -18.24 0.59
CA LYS A 264 14.88 -18.87 0.72
C LYS A 264 14.67 -19.55 2.07
N LYS A 265 15.69 -20.22 2.63
CA LYS A 265 15.63 -20.80 3.98
C LYS A 265 15.49 -19.71 5.06
N VAL A 266 16.21 -18.59 4.95
CA VAL A 266 16.08 -17.44 5.88
C VAL A 266 14.69 -16.81 5.78
N SER A 267 14.16 -16.57 4.57
CA SER A 267 12.79 -16.07 4.38
C SER A 267 11.73 -16.98 5.00
N ASN A 268 11.90 -18.31 4.92
CA ASN A 268 11.01 -19.27 5.56
C ASN A 268 11.12 -19.32 7.10
N LEU A 269 12.20 -18.80 7.67
CA LEU A 269 12.38 -18.64 9.14
C LEU A 269 11.87 -17.28 9.65
N SER A 270 11.66 -16.31 8.75
CA SER A 270 11.06 -15.00 9.05
C SER A 270 9.66 -15.14 9.67
N PRO A 271 9.26 -14.28 10.62
CA PRO A 271 7.89 -14.29 11.12
C PRO A 271 6.90 -13.97 10.00
N THR A 272 5.84 -14.77 9.88
CA THR A 272 4.79 -14.57 8.87
C THR A 272 4.15 -13.18 8.97
N PHE A 273 3.81 -12.61 7.81
CA PHE A 273 3.37 -11.21 7.59
C PHE A 273 4.48 -10.15 7.68
N LEU A 274 5.76 -10.53 7.82
CA LEU A 274 6.91 -9.62 7.80
C LEU A 274 7.95 -10.08 6.75
N SER A 275 8.45 -9.15 5.93
CA SER A 275 9.58 -9.43 5.03
C SER A 275 10.85 -9.74 5.83
N ALA A 276 11.66 -10.64 5.29
CA ALA A 276 13.03 -10.87 5.75
C ALA A 276 13.93 -9.73 5.25
N PHE A 277 14.38 -9.84 3.99
CA PHE A 277 15.24 -8.87 3.34
C PHE A 277 14.41 -7.68 2.85
N ALA A 278 14.46 -6.57 3.59
CA ALA A 278 13.69 -5.36 3.34
C ALA A 278 14.52 -4.10 3.64
N PRO A 279 14.08 -2.89 3.24
CA PRO A 279 14.71 -1.64 3.62
C PRO A 279 14.99 -1.52 5.12
N LEU A 280 16.12 -0.92 5.46
CA LEU A 280 16.54 -0.67 6.83
C LEU A 280 16.87 0.82 7.05
N ILE A 281 17.03 1.22 8.30
CA ILE A 281 17.46 2.59 8.65
C ILE A 281 18.99 2.64 8.57
N ASP A 282 19.51 3.32 7.55
CA ASP A 282 20.96 3.46 7.28
C ASP A 282 21.53 4.83 7.66
N GLY A 283 20.67 5.78 8.05
CA GLY A 283 21.07 7.17 8.34
C GLY A 283 21.43 8.00 7.11
N GLN A 284 21.28 7.45 5.89
CA GLN A 284 21.72 8.04 4.62
C GLN A 284 20.57 8.10 3.60
N VAL A 285 20.12 6.97 3.07
CA VAL A 285 18.97 6.91 2.17
C VAL A 285 17.68 6.93 2.98
N VAL A 286 17.65 6.18 4.08
CA VAL A 286 16.57 6.12 5.08
C VAL A 286 17.11 6.72 6.38
N PRO A 287 16.91 8.03 6.62
CA PRO A 287 17.58 8.75 7.70
C PRO A 287 17.08 8.35 9.10
N ASN A 288 15.81 7.94 9.20
CA ASN A 288 15.14 7.58 10.45
C ASN A 288 13.89 6.74 10.15
N HIS A 289 13.27 6.16 11.19
CA HIS A 289 12.06 5.35 11.08
C HIS A 289 10.91 6.10 10.36
N PRO A 290 10.17 5.47 9.42
CA PRO A 290 9.16 6.15 8.61
C PRO A 290 8.12 6.96 9.39
N SER A 291 7.65 6.48 10.55
CA SER A 291 6.70 7.24 11.41
C SER A 291 7.27 8.55 11.98
N LEU A 292 8.60 8.65 12.15
CA LEU A 292 9.27 9.91 12.48
C LEU A 292 9.50 10.73 11.21
N SER A 293 9.94 10.09 10.13
CA SER A 293 10.27 10.74 8.85
C SER A 293 9.06 11.35 8.13
N PHE A 294 7.83 10.84 8.35
CA PHE A 294 6.58 11.42 7.83
C PHE A 294 5.88 12.37 8.81
N SER A 295 6.35 12.46 10.07
CA SER A 295 5.71 13.25 11.14
C SER A 295 5.54 14.74 10.80
N PRO A 296 4.70 15.50 11.53
CA PRO A 296 4.63 16.95 11.35
C PRO A 296 6.00 17.62 11.49
N LYS A 297 6.81 17.19 12.46
CA LYS A 297 8.10 17.81 12.80
C LYS A 297 9.22 17.58 11.78
N TYR A 298 9.26 16.44 11.10
CA TYR A 298 10.38 16.08 10.21
C TYR A 298 9.97 15.80 8.75
N GLY A 299 8.67 15.60 8.47
CA GLY A 299 8.14 15.26 7.15
C GLY A 299 7.99 16.41 6.16
N SER A 300 8.74 17.51 6.30
CA SER A 300 8.72 18.61 5.31
C SER A 300 9.14 18.13 3.92
N LEU A 301 10.16 17.28 3.86
CA LEU A 301 10.72 16.69 2.64
C LEU A 301 9.70 15.80 1.93
N PHE A 302 8.97 15.00 2.72
CA PHE A 302 7.89 14.14 2.29
C PHE A 302 6.71 14.93 1.73
N ARG A 303 6.34 16.07 2.37
CA ARG A 303 5.24 16.97 1.96
C ARG A 303 5.56 17.95 0.82
N GLU A 304 6.77 17.88 0.26
CA GLU A 304 7.26 18.74 -0.82
C GLU A 304 6.97 18.20 -2.25
N ILE A 305 6.26 17.07 -2.34
CA ILE A 305 6.10 16.21 -3.52
C ILE A 305 4.60 15.96 -3.76
N ASP A 306 4.06 16.15 -4.98
CA ASP A 306 2.63 15.85 -5.22
C ASP A 306 2.37 14.35 -5.02
N LEU A 307 1.33 13.98 -4.29
CA LEU A 307 1.04 12.60 -3.90
C LEU A 307 -0.34 12.12 -4.38
N LEU A 308 -0.36 11.05 -5.17
CA LEU A 308 -1.55 10.27 -5.49
C LEU A 308 -1.49 8.92 -4.79
N VAL A 309 -2.55 8.58 -4.06
CA VAL A 309 -2.66 7.33 -3.29
C VAL A 309 -3.79 6.48 -3.86
N GLY A 310 -3.55 5.19 -4.07
CA GLY A 310 -4.53 4.24 -4.58
C GLY A 310 -4.55 2.95 -3.77
N THR A 311 -5.75 2.44 -3.51
CA THR A 311 -5.97 1.11 -2.93
C THR A 311 -7.04 0.35 -3.70
N VAL A 312 -6.99 -0.97 -3.68
CA VAL A 312 -8.09 -1.85 -4.08
C VAL A 312 -9.01 -2.14 -2.87
N GLN A 313 -10.10 -2.91 -3.08
CA GLN A 313 -11.01 -3.28 -1.99
C GLN A 313 -10.45 -4.38 -1.08
N HIS A 314 -9.74 -5.34 -1.66
CA HIS A 314 -9.26 -6.54 -0.97
C HIS A 314 -7.77 -6.77 -1.24
N PRO A 315 -6.88 -5.86 -0.77
CA PRO A 315 -5.44 -5.94 -1.08
C PRO A 315 -4.82 -7.24 -0.56
N ALA A 316 -5.19 -7.65 0.67
CA ALA A 316 -4.71 -8.88 1.31
C ALA A 316 -5.27 -10.20 0.75
N GLN A 317 -6.05 -10.20 -0.35
CA GLN A 317 -6.60 -11.44 -0.94
C GLN A 317 -5.50 -12.47 -1.25
N HIS A 318 -4.32 -12.00 -1.67
CA HIS A 318 -3.16 -12.82 -2.01
C HIS A 318 -2.58 -13.65 -0.84
N LEU A 319 -2.88 -13.28 0.40
CA LEU A 319 -2.42 -13.94 1.64
C LEU A 319 -3.32 -15.12 2.07
N ILE A 320 -4.43 -15.36 1.35
CA ILE A 320 -5.36 -16.45 1.63
C ILE A 320 -5.04 -17.63 0.70
N ALA A 321 -5.00 -18.85 1.23
CA ALA A 321 -4.80 -20.06 0.42
C ALA A 321 -6.04 -20.34 -0.44
N ASP A 322 -5.87 -20.91 -1.64
CA ASP A 322 -6.99 -21.12 -2.56
C ASP A 322 -8.08 -22.05 -1.98
N GLN A 323 -7.68 -23.07 -1.21
CA GLN A 323 -8.64 -23.94 -0.51
C GLN A 323 -9.54 -23.14 0.47
N ASP A 324 -9.00 -22.13 1.14
CA ASP A 324 -9.76 -21.24 2.03
C ASP A 324 -10.59 -20.22 1.21
N MET A 325 -10.10 -19.80 0.05
CA MET A 325 -10.88 -18.97 -0.88
C MET A 325 -12.11 -19.70 -1.41
N GLN A 326 -12.01 -20.97 -1.77
CA GLN A 326 -13.15 -21.76 -2.27
C GLN A 326 -14.13 -22.13 -1.15
N ASN A 327 -13.63 -22.64 -0.02
CA ASN A 327 -14.47 -23.27 1.02
C ASN A 327 -14.80 -22.34 2.19
N GLY A 328 -14.05 -21.26 2.38
CA GLY A 328 -14.04 -20.44 3.59
C GLY A 328 -13.19 -21.06 4.71
N LEU A 329 -13.16 -20.39 5.87
CA LEU A 329 -12.37 -20.81 7.04
C LEU A 329 -13.23 -21.50 8.10
N ASN A 330 -12.59 -22.24 9.01
CA ASN A 330 -13.16 -22.58 10.31
C ASN A 330 -12.59 -21.65 11.41
N ILE A 331 -13.22 -21.66 12.60
CA ILE A 331 -12.83 -20.81 13.73
C ILE A 331 -11.37 -21.07 14.13
N GLU A 332 -10.97 -22.34 14.24
CA GLU A 332 -9.60 -22.73 14.64
C GLU A 332 -8.53 -22.15 13.70
N ARG A 333 -8.73 -22.25 12.38
CA ARG A 333 -7.78 -21.74 11.37
C ARG A 333 -7.74 -20.22 11.36
N ARG A 334 -8.90 -19.55 11.47
CA ARG A 334 -8.99 -18.09 11.67
C ARG A 334 -8.16 -17.66 12.89
N ASP A 335 -8.38 -18.31 14.03
CA ASP A 335 -7.76 -17.93 15.29
C ASP A 335 -6.26 -18.22 15.32
N LYS A 336 -5.81 -19.34 14.72
CA LYS A 336 -4.37 -19.62 14.52
C LYS A 336 -3.69 -18.55 13.65
N ILE A 337 -4.37 -18.04 12.62
CA ILE A 337 -3.84 -16.94 11.79
C ILE A 337 -3.80 -15.63 12.59
N LEU A 338 -4.89 -15.24 13.25
CA LEU A 338 -4.95 -14.00 14.06
C LEU A 338 -3.96 -14.00 15.23
N ARG A 339 -3.80 -15.13 15.94
CA ARG A 339 -2.79 -15.30 16.99
C ARG A 339 -1.36 -15.11 16.45
N THR A 340 -1.10 -15.50 15.20
CA THR A 340 0.21 -15.33 14.55
C THR A 340 0.44 -13.88 14.15
N LEU A 341 -0.55 -13.26 13.51
CA LEU A 341 -0.55 -11.84 13.16
C LEU A 341 -0.28 -10.96 14.38
N VAL A 342 -1.03 -11.18 15.46
CA VAL A 342 -0.90 -10.43 16.71
C VAL A 342 0.43 -10.70 17.41
N ARG A 343 0.87 -11.97 17.47
CA ARG A 343 2.19 -12.32 18.04
C ARG A 343 3.34 -11.66 17.29
N ASN A 344 3.26 -11.55 15.97
CA ASN A 344 4.37 -11.09 15.14
C ASN A 344 4.46 -9.56 15.06
N ILE A 345 3.32 -8.85 15.12
CA ILE A 345 3.25 -7.39 14.91
C ILE A 345 3.20 -6.59 16.23
N PHE A 346 2.63 -7.14 17.32
CA PHE A 346 2.41 -6.38 18.56
C PHE A 346 3.25 -6.90 19.73
N ASP A 347 3.84 -5.97 20.48
CA ASP A 347 4.78 -6.24 21.56
C ASP A 347 4.10 -6.36 22.92
N PHE A 348 3.07 -5.56 23.16
CA PHE A 348 2.38 -5.47 24.46
C PHE A 348 0.90 -5.86 24.34
N HIS A 349 0.31 -6.31 25.45
CA HIS A 349 -1.13 -6.61 25.59
C HIS A 349 -1.72 -7.46 24.44
N ARG A 350 -0.98 -8.50 24.04
CA ARG A 350 -1.27 -9.31 22.84
C ARG A 350 -2.61 -10.05 22.98
N SER A 351 -3.01 -10.43 24.20
CA SER A 351 -4.30 -11.08 24.49
C SER A 351 -5.47 -10.12 24.33
N GLU A 352 -5.33 -8.91 24.85
CA GLU A 352 -6.33 -7.85 24.83
C GLU A 352 -6.53 -7.34 23.40
N ILE A 353 -5.43 -7.15 22.67
CA ILE A 353 -5.43 -6.79 21.24
C ILE A 353 -6.15 -7.87 20.41
N LEU A 354 -5.89 -9.16 20.64
CA LEU A 354 -6.58 -10.24 19.92
C LEU A 354 -8.10 -10.22 20.16
N GLN A 355 -8.54 -9.99 21.41
CA GLN A 355 -9.98 -9.86 21.71
C GLN A 355 -10.58 -8.59 21.10
N ALA A 356 -9.87 -7.47 21.11
CA ALA A 356 -10.31 -6.23 20.48
C ALA A 356 -10.51 -6.38 18.96
N ILE A 357 -9.59 -7.08 18.28
CA ILE A 357 -9.67 -7.37 16.84
C ILE A 357 -10.89 -8.27 16.54
N LEU A 358 -11.09 -9.33 17.34
CA LEU A 358 -12.26 -10.20 17.21
C LEU A 358 -13.57 -9.45 17.45
N ASN A 359 -13.58 -8.48 18.38
CA ASN A 359 -14.75 -7.66 18.68
C ASN A 359 -15.10 -6.65 17.58
N GLU A 360 -14.11 -5.92 17.04
CA GLU A 360 -14.32 -4.91 15.98
C GLU A 360 -14.77 -5.52 14.65
N TYR A 361 -14.28 -6.73 14.32
CA TYR A 361 -14.57 -7.40 13.04
C TYR A 361 -15.64 -8.50 13.12
N THR A 362 -16.36 -8.62 14.25
CA THR A 362 -17.56 -9.45 14.35
C THR A 362 -18.80 -8.63 14.02
N ASP A 363 -19.58 -9.09 13.03
CA ASP A 363 -20.95 -8.62 12.79
C ASP A 363 -21.84 -9.09 13.96
N TRP A 364 -22.05 -8.20 14.93
CA TRP A 364 -22.86 -8.48 16.12
C TRP A 364 -24.38 -8.44 15.87
N GLU A 365 -24.84 -7.82 14.78
CA GLU A 365 -26.26 -7.90 14.37
C GLU A 365 -26.57 -9.28 13.77
N ASN A 366 -25.57 -9.89 13.14
CA ASN A 366 -25.71 -11.14 12.39
C ASN A 366 -24.42 -12.00 12.52
N PRO A 367 -24.13 -12.58 13.71
CA PRO A 367 -22.91 -13.35 13.98
C PRO A 367 -22.97 -14.77 13.38
N LYS A 368 -23.14 -14.86 12.06
CA LYS A 368 -23.13 -16.11 11.29
C LYS A 368 -21.70 -16.64 11.21
N ASN A 369 -21.44 -17.72 11.94
CA ASN A 369 -20.24 -18.56 11.84
C ASN A 369 -20.16 -19.35 10.50
N HIS A 370 -20.57 -18.74 9.38
CA HIS A 370 -20.43 -19.29 8.04
C HIS A 370 -18.99 -19.11 7.56
N SER A 371 -18.42 -20.17 6.98
CA SER A 371 -16.98 -20.23 6.67
C SER A 371 -16.49 -19.09 5.77
N LYS A 372 -17.27 -18.72 4.76
CA LYS A 372 -16.94 -17.62 3.83
C LYS A 372 -17.09 -16.24 4.49
N SER A 373 -17.91 -16.12 5.54
CA SER A 373 -18.00 -14.89 6.35
C SER A 373 -16.72 -14.70 7.17
N MET A 374 -16.26 -15.77 7.84
CA MET A 374 -15.00 -15.75 8.59
C MET A 374 -13.77 -15.54 7.70
N ARG A 375 -13.77 -16.06 6.47
CA ARG A 375 -12.76 -15.75 5.43
C ARG A 375 -12.75 -14.26 5.10
N ASN A 376 -13.91 -13.67 4.80
CA ASN A 376 -14.02 -12.25 4.46
C ASN A 376 -13.54 -11.37 5.63
N GLY A 377 -14.00 -11.64 6.86
CA GLY A 377 -13.56 -10.92 8.06
C GLY A 377 -12.05 -11.00 8.28
N LEU A 378 -11.42 -12.17 8.10
CA LEU A 378 -9.97 -12.29 8.20
C LEU A 378 -9.24 -11.50 7.11
N MET A 379 -9.73 -11.56 5.87
CA MET A 379 -9.13 -10.83 4.75
C MET A 379 -9.27 -9.31 4.92
N GLU A 380 -10.36 -8.84 5.54
CA GLU A 380 -10.54 -7.42 5.91
C GLU A 380 -9.58 -7.01 7.04
N ILE A 381 -9.40 -7.84 8.08
CA ILE A 381 -8.41 -7.62 9.15
C ILE A 381 -6.99 -7.50 8.58
N LEU A 382 -6.59 -8.45 7.72
CA LEU A 382 -5.27 -8.44 7.07
C LEU A 382 -5.12 -7.27 6.10
N GLY A 383 -6.18 -6.94 5.36
CA GLY A 383 -6.21 -5.81 4.42
C GLY A 383 -5.98 -4.49 5.14
N ASP A 384 -6.72 -4.24 6.23
CA ASP A 384 -6.64 -2.98 6.96
C ASP A 384 -5.31 -2.80 7.70
N LEU A 385 -4.84 -3.81 8.42
CA LEU A 385 -3.59 -3.71 9.20
C LEU A 385 -2.34 -3.64 8.32
N LEU A 386 -2.28 -4.44 7.24
CA LEU A 386 -1.05 -4.55 6.44
C LEU A 386 -0.99 -3.52 5.30
N PHE A 387 -2.14 -2.98 4.85
CA PHE A 387 -2.22 -2.10 3.68
C PHE A 387 -3.05 -0.84 3.94
N THR A 388 -4.36 -0.96 4.19
CA THR A 388 -5.29 0.19 4.12
C THR A 388 -4.99 1.28 5.17
N ALA A 389 -4.86 0.90 6.43
CA ALA A 389 -4.73 1.86 7.52
C ALA A 389 -3.34 2.56 7.55
N PRO A 390 -2.21 1.86 7.31
CA PRO A 390 -0.92 2.51 7.07
C PRO A 390 -0.92 3.46 5.86
N LEU A 391 -1.58 3.07 4.76
CA LEU A 391 -1.64 3.86 3.53
C LEU A 391 -2.47 5.14 3.72
N ILE A 392 -3.57 5.07 4.46
CA ILE A 392 -4.34 6.24 4.86
C ILE A 392 -3.57 7.11 5.86
N GLU A 393 -2.82 6.53 6.81
CA GLU A 393 -1.95 7.31 7.71
C GLU A 393 -0.90 8.11 6.93
N THR A 394 -0.34 7.49 5.89
CA THR A 394 0.60 8.13 4.95
C THR A 394 -0.06 9.33 4.25
N ALA A 395 -1.30 9.18 3.77
CA ALA A 395 -2.06 10.26 3.15
C ALA A 395 -2.43 11.38 4.15
N LYS A 396 -2.82 11.03 5.39
CA LYS A 396 -3.11 11.99 6.47
C LYS A 396 -1.86 12.80 6.81
N ALA A 397 -0.73 12.13 7.10
CA ALA A 397 0.54 12.76 7.42
C ALA A 397 1.11 13.62 6.29
N HIS A 398 0.76 13.32 5.03
CA HIS A 398 1.10 14.13 3.87
C HIS A 398 0.23 15.40 3.78
N SER A 399 -1.08 15.27 3.97
CA SER A 399 -2.08 16.35 3.82
C SER A 399 -2.13 17.38 4.97
N LEU A 400 -1.10 17.45 5.83
CA LEU A 400 -1.04 18.39 6.95
C LEU A 400 -0.56 19.77 6.50
N ASP A 401 -1.45 20.76 6.56
CA ASP A 401 -1.18 22.20 6.35
C ASP A 401 -0.40 22.87 7.52
N GLU A 402 0.54 22.14 8.13
CA GLU A 402 1.39 22.63 9.23
C GLU A 402 2.75 23.13 8.71
N GLY A 403 2.74 24.30 8.05
CA GLY A 403 3.98 24.96 7.63
C GLY A 403 3.80 26.30 6.89
N PRO A 404 4.87 27.11 6.78
CA PRO A 404 4.86 28.36 6.00
C PRO A 404 5.05 28.13 4.48
N ILE A 405 5.21 26.87 4.06
CA ILE A 405 5.33 26.45 2.65
C ILE A 405 4.01 25.78 2.28
N LYS A 406 3.44 26.14 1.13
CA LYS A 406 2.23 25.51 0.60
C LYS A 406 2.46 24.00 0.46
N ALA A 407 1.64 23.18 1.12
CA ALA A 407 1.69 21.73 1.00
C ALA A 407 1.49 21.27 -0.46
N ALA A 408 2.16 20.19 -0.84
CA ALA A 408 1.97 19.57 -2.15
C ALA A 408 0.60 18.88 -2.24
N ASN A 409 0.08 18.72 -3.46
CA ASN A 409 -1.29 18.26 -3.65
C ASN A 409 -1.41 16.78 -3.25
N THR A 410 -2.44 16.43 -2.45
CA THR A 410 -2.72 15.05 -2.04
C THR A 410 -4.04 14.58 -2.65
N PHE A 411 -4.08 13.37 -3.24
CA PHE A 411 -5.30 12.76 -3.79
C PHE A 411 -5.37 11.28 -3.39
N PHE A 412 -6.58 10.77 -3.16
CA PHE A 412 -6.81 9.35 -2.83
C PHE A 412 -7.88 8.75 -3.77
N PHE A 413 -7.71 7.49 -4.17
CA PHE A 413 -8.74 6.69 -4.83
C PHE A 413 -8.84 5.26 -4.27
N VAL A 414 -10.04 4.69 -4.40
CA VAL A 414 -10.28 3.26 -4.23
C VAL A 414 -10.73 2.72 -5.59
N PHE A 415 -9.97 1.79 -6.16
CA PHE A 415 -10.35 1.09 -7.38
C PHE A 415 -11.34 -0.02 -7.01
N THR A 416 -12.57 0.01 -7.54
CA THR A 416 -13.66 -0.92 -7.18
C THR A 416 -14.31 -1.58 -8.41
N HIS A 417 -13.60 -1.61 -9.53
CA HIS A 417 -14.05 -2.25 -10.76
C HIS A 417 -13.63 -3.72 -10.82
N GLU A 418 -14.54 -4.60 -11.25
CA GLU A 418 -14.33 -6.05 -11.36
C GLU A 418 -13.98 -6.45 -12.81
N THR A 419 -12.90 -7.21 -12.99
CA THR A 419 -12.56 -7.78 -14.31
C THR A 419 -13.34 -9.06 -14.57
N ASN A 420 -14.25 -9.01 -15.56
CA ASN A 420 -15.14 -10.13 -15.92
C ASN A 420 -14.43 -11.45 -16.30
N ALA A 421 -13.14 -11.40 -16.66
CA ALA A 421 -12.33 -12.59 -16.90
C ALA A 421 -11.93 -13.29 -15.59
N TRP A 422 -11.33 -12.55 -14.64
CA TRP A 422 -10.82 -13.11 -13.38
C TRP A 422 -11.95 -13.60 -12.45
N MET A 423 -13.13 -12.97 -12.52
CA MET A 423 -14.33 -13.46 -11.82
C MET A 423 -14.79 -14.86 -12.30
N LYS A 424 -14.41 -15.30 -13.51
CA LYS A 424 -14.65 -16.67 -14.00
C LYS A 424 -13.56 -17.67 -13.56
N GLU A 425 -12.43 -17.20 -13.03
CA GLU A 425 -11.35 -18.04 -12.50
C GLU A 425 -11.70 -18.53 -11.08
N GLN A 426 -12.54 -17.81 -10.32
CA GLN A 426 -13.04 -18.24 -9.00
C GLN A 426 -14.59 -18.15 -8.82
N PRO A 427 -15.41 -18.85 -9.63
CA PRO A 427 -16.87 -18.75 -9.58
C PRO A 427 -17.48 -19.20 -8.25
N ASN A 428 -16.76 -20.02 -7.47
CA ASN A 428 -17.22 -20.56 -6.19
C ASN A 428 -16.83 -19.71 -4.97
N SER A 429 -15.96 -18.69 -5.10
CA SER A 429 -15.51 -17.92 -3.93
C SER A 429 -16.65 -17.09 -3.32
N GLY A 430 -17.58 -16.60 -4.14
CA GLY A 430 -18.62 -15.66 -3.70
C GLY A 430 -18.06 -14.35 -3.13
N LEU A 431 -16.83 -14.00 -3.52
CA LEU A 431 -16.21 -12.71 -3.24
C LEU A 431 -16.43 -11.78 -4.43
N GLN A 432 -16.47 -10.47 -4.17
CA GLN A 432 -16.71 -9.40 -5.15
C GLN A 432 -15.71 -8.26 -4.92
N GLY A 433 -15.61 -7.35 -5.88
CA GLY A 433 -14.64 -6.26 -5.87
C GLY A 433 -13.26 -6.62 -6.39
N SER A 434 -12.29 -5.75 -6.10
CA SER A 434 -10.94 -5.72 -6.67
C SER A 434 -9.84 -6.24 -5.73
N PHE A 435 -8.81 -6.85 -6.32
CA PHE A 435 -7.67 -7.49 -5.64
C PHE A 435 -6.34 -6.79 -5.99
N THR A 436 -5.28 -7.03 -5.21
CA THR A 436 -4.04 -6.24 -5.30
C THR A 436 -3.43 -6.25 -6.71
N GLY A 437 -3.12 -5.05 -7.21
CA GLY A 437 -2.58 -4.86 -8.56
C GLY A 437 -3.57 -5.09 -9.71
N ASP A 438 -4.84 -5.43 -9.47
CA ASP A 438 -5.89 -5.50 -10.51
C ASP A 438 -6.00 -4.18 -11.30
N HIS A 439 -5.70 -3.06 -10.64
CA HIS A 439 -5.70 -1.72 -11.21
C HIS A 439 -4.54 -1.48 -12.20
N LEU A 440 -3.42 -2.22 -12.12
CA LEU A 440 -2.22 -1.98 -12.95
C LEU A 440 -2.46 -2.24 -14.45
N PRO A 441 -3.12 -3.34 -14.88
CA PRO A 441 -3.55 -3.53 -16.26
C PRO A 441 -4.37 -2.36 -16.82
N TYR A 442 -5.23 -1.73 -16.02
CA TYR A 442 -6.03 -0.58 -16.47
C TYR A 442 -5.20 0.69 -16.60
N ILE A 443 -4.22 0.91 -15.70
CA ILE A 443 -3.22 1.99 -15.79
C ILE A 443 -2.32 1.84 -17.03
N LEU A 444 -1.89 0.62 -17.36
CA LEU A 444 -0.96 0.36 -18.47
C LEU A 444 -1.66 0.19 -19.84
N GLY A 445 -2.98 0.26 -19.90
CA GLY A 445 -3.74 0.15 -21.14
C GLY A 445 -3.99 -1.29 -21.62
N HIS A 446 -3.72 -2.32 -20.81
CA HIS A 446 -3.83 -3.73 -21.23
C HIS A 446 -5.21 -4.11 -21.81
N PRO A 447 -6.37 -3.58 -21.35
CA PRO A 447 -7.65 -3.82 -22.03
C PRO A 447 -7.69 -3.41 -23.52
N PHE A 448 -6.79 -2.55 -23.99
CA PHE A 448 -6.69 -2.16 -25.40
C PHE A 448 -5.78 -3.06 -26.25
N THR A 449 -4.96 -3.95 -25.66
CA THR A 449 -4.24 -4.95 -26.47
C THR A 449 -5.26 -5.95 -27.03
N ALA A 450 -5.44 -5.95 -28.35
CA ALA A 450 -6.33 -6.89 -29.02
C ALA A 450 -5.81 -8.34 -28.87
N GLY A 451 -6.67 -9.32 -29.11
CA GLY A 451 -6.33 -10.75 -29.08
C GLY A 451 -5.44 -11.23 -30.24
N GLY A 452 -4.61 -10.35 -30.81
CA GLY A 452 -3.70 -10.59 -31.92
C GLY A 452 -2.61 -9.51 -31.96
N ASP A 453 -1.46 -9.86 -32.54
CA ASP A 453 -0.32 -8.99 -32.87
C ASP A 453 0.28 -8.16 -31.72
N LEU A 454 0.86 -8.88 -30.75
CA LEU A 454 2.28 -8.63 -30.45
C LEU A 454 3.08 -9.71 -31.18
N SER A 455 3.96 -9.30 -32.10
CA SER A 455 4.71 -10.19 -33.00
C SER A 455 5.95 -10.85 -32.36
N ASP A 456 5.99 -10.94 -31.03
CA ASP A 456 7.01 -11.66 -30.26
C ASP A 456 6.44 -13.03 -29.83
N GLY A 457 7.14 -14.11 -30.18
CA GLY A 457 6.61 -15.48 -30.26
C GLY A 457 6.34 -16.21 -28.93
N SER A 458 6.04 -15.48 -27.85
CA SER A 458 5.97 -16.00 -26.48
C SER A 458 4.53 -16.25 -25.99
N LEU A 459 3.99 -17.43 -26.33
CA LEU A 459 2.76 -18.05 -25.79
C LEU A 459 1.41 -17.35 -26.09
N SER A 460 0.36 -18.16 -26.14
CA SER A 460 -1.02 -17.80 -26.51
C SER A 460 -1.83 -17.18 -25.36
N THR A 461 -1.34 -16.08 -24.78
CA THR A 461 -2.06 -15.32 -23.72
C THR A 461 -3.43 -14.79 -24.18
N ASN A 462 -3.60 -14.56 -25.50
CA ASN A 462 -4.76 -13.94 -26.14
C ASN A 462 -6.11 -14.66 -25.97
N LYS A 463 -6.17 -15.86 -25.37
CA LYS A 463 -7.43 -16.57 -25.09
C LYS A 463 -7.97 -16.37 -23.67
N LEU A 464 -7.11 -15.94 -22.74
CA LEU A 464 -7.38 -15.93 -21.29
C LEU A 464 -7.82 -14.54 -20.77
N LEU A 465 -7.15 -13.46 -21.19
CA LEU A 465 -7.48 -12.09 -20.78
C LEU A 465 -8.62 -11.49 -21.61
N GLN A 466 -9.84 -12.03 -21.45
CA GLN A 466 -11.05 -11.55 -22.12
C GLN A 466 -11.61 -10.28 -21.43
N PHE A 467 -10.89 -9.16 -21.57
CA PHE A 467 -11.36 -7.84 -21.16
C PHE A 467 -12.61 -7.41 -21.92
N SER A 468 -13.60 -6.88 -21.21
CA SER A 468 -14.90 -6.47 -21.75
C SER A 468 -14.87 -5.05 -22.39
N PRO A 469 -15.92 -4.63 -23.10
CA PRO A 469 -16.04 -3.26 -23.59
C PRO A 469 -16.02 -2.20 -22.48
N GLU A 470 -16.49 -2.54 -21.28
CA GLU A 470 -16.44 -1.69 -20.08
C GLU A 470 -15.01 -1.58 -19.54
N ASP A 471 -14.22 -2.67 -19.56
CA ASP A 471 -12.83 -2.66 -19.10
C ASP A 471 -11.97 -1.67 -19.89
N LYS A 472 -12.22 -1.54 -21.20
CA LYS A 472 -11.57 -0.55 -22.07
C LYS A 472 -11.90 0.89 -21.67
N GLN A 473 -13.16 1.16 -21.30
CA GLN A 473 -13.59 2.49 -20.86
C GLN A 473 -12.96 2.86 -19.51
N ILE A 474 -12.95 1.92 -18.55
CA ILE A 474 -12.27 2.11 -17.25
C ILE A 474 -10.77 2.29 -17.43
N SER A 475 -10.13 1.57 -18.36
CA SER A 475 -8.71 1.77 -18.68
C SER A 475 -8.43 3.14 -19.31
N ARG A 476 -9.32 3.66 -20.18
CA ARG A 476 -9.19 5.04 -20.71
C ARG A 476 -9.26 6.07 -19.58
N VAL A 477 -10.18 5.90 -18.63
CA VAL A 477 -10.29 6.74 -17.43
C VAL A 477 -9.01 6.68 -16.59
N MET A 478 -8.51 5.49 -16.28
CA MET A 478 -7.28 5.31 -15.50
C MET A 478 -6.05 5.90 -16.20
N MET A 479 -5.84 5.61 -17.49
CA MET A 479 -4.73 6.20 -18.26
C MET A 479 -4.82 7.74 -18.31
N THR A 480 -6.03 8.30 -18.43
CA THR A 480 -6.24 9.75 -18.44
C THR A 480 -5.84 10.36 -17.10
N PHE A 481 -6.34 9.82 -15.98
CA PHE A 481 -6.02 10.31 -14.64
C PHE A 481 -4.52 10.20 -14.31
N MET A 482 -3.87 9.09 -14.69
CA MET A 482 -2.43 8.90 -14.45
C MET A 482 -1.58 9.84 -15.32
N ALA A 483 -1.89 9.98 -16.61
CA ALA A 483 -1.16 10.90 -17.49
C ALA A 483 -1.37 12.37 -17.10
N ASN A 484 -2.55 12.73 -16.60
CA ASN A 484 -2.85 14.04 -16.04
C ASN A 484 -2.02 14.34 -14.78
N PHE A 485 -2.03 13.42 -13.80
CA PHE A 485 -1.23 13.58 -12.58
C PHE A 485 0.27 13.67 -12.87
N VAL A 486 0.79 12.84 -13.79
CA VAL A 486 2.18 12.90 -14.27
C VAL A 486 2.51 14.24 -14.93
N LYS A 487 1.55 14.91 -15.58
CA LYS A 487 1.73 16.25 -16.16
C LYS A 487 1.69 17.35 -15.09
N SER A 488 0.60 17.47 -14.33
CA SER A 488 0.33 18.66 -13.50
C SER A 488 0.28 18.45 -11.99
N GLY A 489 0.27 17.22 -11.48
CA GLY A 489 0.07 16.94 -10.05
C GLY A 489 -1.39 17.00 -9.60
N ASP A 490 -2.32 17.03 -10.56
CA ASP A 490 -3.77 17.00 -10.36
C ASP A 490 -4.32 15.99 -11.39
N PRO A 491 -4.99 14.90 -10.98
CA PRO A 491 -5.48 13.89 -11.93
C PRO A 491 -6.57 14.44 -12.87
N THR A 492 -7.19 15.58 -12.56
CA THR A 492 -8.22 16.21 -13.39
C THR A 492 -7.67 17.17 -14.46
N ARG A 493 -6.35 17.37 -14.52
CA ARG A 493 -5.69 18.39 -15.38
C ARG A 493 -4.41 17.86 -16.04
N PRO A 494 -3.97 18.41 -17.19
CA PRO A 494 -4.56 19.50 -17.94
C PRO A 494 -5.68 19.07 -18.91
N LEU A 495 -5.83 17.77 -19.19
CA LEU A 495 -6.86 17.28 -20.10
C LEU A 495 -8.14 16.96 -19.33
N PRO A 496 -9.32 17.50 -19.72
CA PRO A 496 -10.58 17.00 -19.19
C PRO A 496 -10.78 15.54 -19.61
N MET A 497 -11.57 14.79 -18.84
CA MET A 497 -11.99 13.46 -19.25
C MET A 497 -12.71 13.52 -20.61
N SER A 498 -12.46 12.54 -21.48
CA SER A 498 -13.15 12.43 -22.76
C SER A 498 -14.65 12.16 -22.57
N SER A 499 -15.45 12.47 -23.59
CA SER A 499 -16.87 12.14 -23.66
C SER A 499 -17.08 11.17 -24.83
N GLN A 500 -16.35 10.03 -24.81
CA GLN A 500 -16.51 8.96 -25.79
C GLN A 500 -17.41 7.83 -25.28
N SER A 501 -17.83 7.85 -24.01
CA SER A 501 -18.70 6.82 -23.44
C SER A 501 -19.48 7.27 -22.21
N ASN A 502 -20.64 6.63 -22.02
CA ASN A 502 -21.51 6.72 -20.84
C ASN A 502 -20.80 6.46 -19.49
N ILE A 503 -19.59 5.91 -19.48
CA ILE A 503 -18.76 5.75 -18.27
C ILE A 503 -17.88 6.99 -18.09
N GLU A 504 -17.18 7.42 -19.13
CA GLU A 504 -16.29 8.59 -19.11
C GLU A 504 -17.06 9.88 -18.77
N ASP A 505 -18.26 10.05 -19.31
CA ASP A 505 -19.16 11.18 -19.00
C ASP A 505 -19.43 11.32 -17.48
N ARG A 506 -19.51 10.17 -16.77
CA ARG A 506 -19.74 10.13 -15.31
C ARG A 506 -18.50 10.55 -14.52
N PHE A 507 -17.31 10.40 -15.08
CA PHE A 507 -16.07 10.94 -14.51
C PHE A 507 -15.88 12.42 -14.90
N GLN A 508 -16.27 12.82 -16.12
CA GLN A 508 -16.17 14.21 -16.58
C GLN A 508 -17.00 15.18 -15.72
N GLY A 509 -18.22 14.77 -15.35
CA GLY A 509 -19.11 15.57 -14.49
C GLY A 509 -18.84 15.49 -12.99
N LEU A 510 -17.78 14.78 -12.55
CA LEU A 510 -17.56 14.44 -11.14
C LEU A 510 -16.25 15.06 -10.62
N PRO A 511 -16.29 15.95 -9.60
CA PRO A 511 -15.08 16.56 -9.08
C PRO A 511 -14.25 15.55 -8.30
N TRP A 512 -12.93 15.53 -8.51
CA TRP A 512 -11.99 14.83 -7.62
C TRP A 512 -11.39 15.86 -6.65
N PRO A 513 -11.92 15.99 -5.41
CA PRO A 513 -11.32 16.85 -4.40
C PRO A 513 -9.97 16.29 -3.94
N GLN A 514 -9.10 17.18 -3.44
CA GLN A 514 -7.89 16.77 -2.74
C GLN A 514 -8.24 16.02 -1.44
N PHE A 515 -7.39 15.08 -1.04
CA PHE A 515 -7.47 14.42 0.26
C PHE A 515 -6.87 15.35 1.32
N SER A 516 -7.68 15.77 2.29
CA SER A 516 -7.28 16.66 3.39
C SER A 516 -8.29 16.58 4.54
N SER A 517 -7.96 17.15 5.71
CA SER A 517 -8.91 17.26 6.81
C SER A 517 -10.12 18.15 6.45
N GLN A 518 -9.88 19.24 5.72
CA GLN A 518 -10.87 20.23 5.30
C GLN A 518 -11.89 19.64 4.30
N THR A 519 -11.42 18.77 3.39
CA THR A 519 -12.29 18.01 2.47
C THR A 519 -12.92 16.77 3.11
N ARG A 520 -12.61 16.48 4.37
CA ARG A 520 -13.08 15.30 5.14
C ARG A 520 -12.55 13.98 4.59
N GLU A 521 -11.26 13.92 4.30
CA GLU A 521 -10.56 12.71 3.82
C GLU A 521 -11.26 12.13 2.57
N ALA A 522 -11.53 13.03 1.63
CA ALA A 522 -12.27 12.72 0.42
C ALA A 522 -11.44 11.88 -0.57
N TYR A 523 -12.10 10.92 -1.21
CA TYR A 523 -11.53 10.02 -2.19
C TYR A 523 -12.49 9.74 -3.36
N LEU A 524 -11.91 9.33 -4.49
CA LEU A 524 -12.65 8.85 -5.65
C LEU A 524 -12.80 7.32 -5.60
N GLU A 525 -14.04 6.84 -5.64
CA GLU A 525 -14.36 5.44 -5.94
C GLU A 525 -14.40 5.24 -7.47
N ILE A 526 -13.44 4.48 -8.01
CA ILE A 526 -13.31 4.24 -9.46
C ILE A 526 -13.97 2.91 -9.83
N SER A 527 -15.12 3.00 -10.49
CA SER A 527 -15.88 1.89 -11.07
C SER A 527 -16.68 2.36 -12.28
N THR A 528 -17.50 1.48 -12.87
CA THR A 528 -18.50 1.87 -13.90
C THR A 528 -19.51 2.93 -13.42
N ARG A 529 -19.62 3.17 -12.11
CA ARG A 529 -20.49 4.17 -11.48
C ARG A 529 -19.70 4.96 -10.42
N PRO A 530 -18.82 5.89 -10.84
CA PRO A 530 -17.92 6.58 -9.91
C PRO A 530 -18.63 7.41 -8.86
N ARG A 531 -17.98 7.57 -7.71
CA ARG A 531 -18.50 8.35 -6.56
C ARG A 531 -17.37 9.06 -5.84
N VAL A 532 -17.60 10.31 -5.44
CA VAL A 532 -16.82 10.91 -4.35
C VAL A 532 -17.37 10.36 -3.04
N LYS A 533 -16.47 9.91 -2.16
CA LYS A 533 -16.77 9.45 -0.81
C LYS A 533 -15.75 10.05 0.16
N ASN A 534 -16.04 9.98 1.46
CA ASN A 534 -15.23 10.54 2.53
C ASN A 534 -14.88 9.44 3.55
N TYR A 535 -13.74 9.57 4.22
CA TYR A 535 -13.29 8.66 5.31
C TYR A 535 -13.38 7.16 4.95
N TYR A 536 -12.51 6.67 4.06
CA TYR A 536 -12.51 5.25 3.69
C TYR A 536 -12.25 4.36 4.93
N ARG A 537 -13.17 3.42 5.19
CA ARG A 537 -13.12 2.45 6.32
C ARG A 537 -12.85 3.09 7.70
N ASN A 538 -13.44 4.27 7.95
CA ASN A 538 -13.13 5.15 9.07
C ASN A 538 -13.01 4.49 10.46
N SER A 539 -13.95 3.61 10.82
CA SER A 539 -13.96 2.87 12.10
C SER A 539 -12.71 2.01 12.24
N ASN A 540 -12.48 1.16 11.24
CA ASN A 540 -11.37 0.21 11.20
C ASN A 540 -10.01 0.93 11.13
N VAL A 541 -9.92 2.02 10.36
CA VAL A 541 -8.70 2.86 10.30
C VAL A 541 -8.42 3.53 11.64
N GLN A 542 -9.45 4.09 12.31
CA GLN A 542 -9.29 4.69 13.64
C GLN A 542 -8.99 3.65 14.73
N PHE A 543 -9.49 2.41 14.57
CA PHE A 543 -9.14 1.27 15.41
C PHE A 543 -7.64 0.95 15.28
N TRP A 544 -7.11 0.78 14.06
CA TRP A 544 -5.70 0.42 13.86
C TRP A 544 -4.70 1.57 14.11
N ASN A 545 -5.03 2.81 13.73
CA ASN A 545 -4.09 3.94 13.86
C ASN A 545 -4.26 4.69 15.19
N GLY A 546 -5.43 4.61 15.82
CA GLY A 546 -5.76 5.32 17.06
C GLY A 546 -5.83 4.42 18.30
N PHE A 547 -6.66 3.36 18.28
CA PHE A 547 -6.94 2.56 19.46
C PHE A 547 -5.85 1.51 19.76
N ILE A 548 -5.48 0.69 18.77
CA ILE A 548 -4.46 -0.36 18.94
C ILE A 548 -3.09 0.20 19.38
N PRO A 549 -2.60 1.37 18.92
CA PRO A 549 -1.35 1.97 19.41
C PRO A 549 -1.45 2.58 20.82
N ILE A 550 -2.64 2.60 21.44
CA ILE A 550 -2.80 2.88 22.87
C ILE A 550 -2.65 1.58 23.67
N LEU A 551 -3.20 0.45 23.19
CA LEU A 551 -3.02 -0.87 23.82
C LEU A 551 -1.59 -1.42 23.67
N ASN A 552 -0.97 -1.27 22.50
CA ASN A 552 0.39 -1.75 22.21
C ASN A 552 1.47 -0.82 22.82
N LYS A 553 1.39 -0.62 24.13
CA LYS A 553 2.37 0.09 24.96
C LYS A 553 2.64 -0.73 26.22
N ARG A 554 3.88 -0.70 26.72
CA ARG A 554 4.18 -1.19 28.07
C ARG A 554 3.38 -0.37 29.08
N GLY A 555 2.81 -1.03 30.08
CA GLY A 555 2.30 -0.37 31.28
C GLY A 555 3.45 0.04 32.19
N ASP A 556 3.34 -0.26 33.48
CA ASP A 556 4.43 -0.06 34.42
C ASP A 556 5.68 -0.88 34.05
N LYS A 557 6.85 -0.38 34.47
CA LYS A 557 8.14 -1.01 34.15
C LYS A 557 8.27 -2.41 34.76
N ASP A 558 7.62 -2.64 35.89
CA ASP A 558 7.78 -3.85 36.70
C ASP A 558 6.85 -5.00 36.26
N ILE A 559 6.05 -4.80 35.20
CA ILE A 559 5.25 -5.84 34.57
C ILE A 559 6.18 -6.86 33.86
N PRO A 560 6.10 -8.17 34.19
CA PRO A 560 6.87 -9.23 33.51
C PRO A 560 6.45 -9.40 32.05
N GLU A 561 7.35 -9.80 31.15
CA GLU A 561 7.00 -9.90 29.72
C GLU A 561 5.95 -10.99 29.45
N GLU A 562 5.91 -12.01 30.30
CA GLU A 562 4.92 -13.10 30.29
C GLU A 562 3.48 -12.59 30.36
N HIS A 563 3.25 -11.44 31.00
CA HIS A 563 1.94 -10.78 31.05
C HIS A 563 1.44 -10.35 29.65
N HIS A 564 2.35 -10.13 28.70
CA HIS A 564 2.02 -9.77 27.33
C HIS A 564 1.87 -10.98 26.41
N PHE A 565 1.83 -12.20 26.93
CA PHE A 565 1.75 -13.40 26.11
C PHE A 565 0.30 -13.82 25.82
N LEU A 566 0.11 -14.35 24.61
CA LEU A 566 -1.12 -15.08 24.26
C LEU A 566 -1.17 -16.40 25.05
N PRO A 567 -2.36 -16.88 25.46
CA PRO A 567 -2.52 -18.23 26.02
C PRO A 567 -1.89 -19.27 25.09
N ASN A 568 -1.24 -20.29 25.66
CA ASN A 568 -0.49 -21.31 24.93
C ASN A 568 0.67 -20.75 24.06
N HIS A 569 1.36 -19.69 24.50
CA HIS A 569 2.46 -19.04 23.76
C HIS A 569 3.54 -20.00 23.23
N PHE A 570 3.91 -21.02 24.01
CA PHE A 570 4.98 -21.96 23.64
C PHE A 570 4.48 -23.15 22.80
N ASP A 571 3.15 -23.34 22.66
CA ASP A 571 2.58 -24.36 21.79
C ASP A 571 2.62 -23.90 20.33
N ARG A 572 3.55 -24.47 19.56
CA ARG A 572 3.73 -24.21 18.14
C ARG A 572 2.49 -24.53 17.29
N SER A 573 1.64 -25.47 17.73
CA SER A 573 0.43 -25.89 17.00
C SER A 573 -0.72 -24.87 17.09
N SER A 574 -0.67 -23.98 18.09
CA SER A 574 -1.63 -22.88 18.29
C SER A 574 -1.39 -21.66 17.39
N PHE A 575 -0.43 -21.73 16.47
CA PHE A 575 -0.07 -20.68 15.52
C PHE A 575 -0.07 -21.21 14.07
N PHE A 576 -0.43 -20.34 13.14
CA PHE A 576 -0.25 -20.51 11.70
C PHE A 576 1.17 -20.08 11.30
N GLY A 577 1.58 -20.41 10.06
CA GLY A 577 2.83 -19.93 9.47
C GLY A 577 4.04 -20.13 10.39
N GLN A 578 4.87 -19.10 10.51
CA GLN A 578 6.00 -18.99 11.42
C GLN A 578 5.75 -17.85 12.44
N PRO A 579 5.61 -18.16 13.74
CA PRO A 579 5.53 -17.17 14.79
C PRO A 579 6.93 -16.65 15.17
N ARG A 580 7.06 -15.37 15.56
CA ARG A 580 8.35 -14.80 15.97
C ARG A 580 8.93 -15.49 17.22
N PRO A 581 10.26 -15.63 17.32
CA PRO A 581 10.92 -16.22 18.49
C PRO A 581 10.59 -15.45 19.78
N PHE A 582 10.81 -16.12 20.91
CA PHE A 582 10.56 -15.58 22.26
C PHE A 582 11.69 -14.65 22.77
N SER A 583 12.89 -14.73 22.18
CA SER A 583 14.09 -14.12 22.77
C SER A 583 13.95 -12.61 22.98
N THR A 584 14.42 -12.14 24.15
CA THR A 584 14.42 -10.75 24.62
C THR A 584 15.39 -9.86 23.85
N TYR A 585 15.16 -9.69 22.56
CA TYR A 585 15.92 -8.78 21.73
C TYR A 585 15.44 -7.35 21.93
N HIS A 586 16.18 -6.60 22.74
CA HIS A 586 16.23 -5.17 22.54
C HIS A 586 16.66 -4.90 21.10
N ASN A 587 15.71 -4.43 20.28
CA ASN A 587 16.04 -3.58 19.16
C ASN A 587 16.72 -2.33 19.74
N PHE A 588 18.03 -2.43 19.97
CA PHE A 588 18.88 -1.28 20.20
C PHE A 588 18.78 -0.42 18.94
N ALA A 589 17.89 0.57 19.02
CA ALA A 589 17.95 1.73 18.17
C ALA A 589 19.35 2.29 18.39
N PHE A 590 20.21 2.11 17.39
CA PHE A 590 21.50 2.77 17.37
C PHE A 590 21.21 4.26 17.59
N PRO A 591 21.93 4.96 18.49
CA PRO A 591 21.63 6.36 18.78
C PRO A 591 21.54 7.11 17.45
N PRO A 592 20.45 7.88 17.21
CA PRO A 592 20.19 8.47 15.90
C PRO A 592 21.42 9.25 15.47
N PRO A 593 21.81 9.18 14.17
CA PRO A 593 23.04 9.80 13.69
C PRO A 593 23.10 11.25 14.21
N PRO A 594 24.22 11.67 14.81
CA PRO A 594 24.29 12.90 15.59
C PRO A 594 23.75 14.04 14.74
N MET A 595 22.76 14.76 15.28
CA MET A 595 21.98 15.75 14.52
C MET A 595 22.92 16.64 13.71
N PRO A 596 22.68 16.84 12.39
CA PRO A 596 23.57 17.63 11.56
C PRO A 596 23.78 18.99 12.24
N PRO A 597 25.04 19.42 12.43
CA PRO A 597 25.39 20.46 13.39
C PRO A 597 24.55 21.70 13.12
N THR A 598 23.89 22.20 14.17
CA THR A 598 22.98 23.34 14.07
C THR A 598 23.69 24.49 13.36
N PRO A 599 23.14 25.02 12.26
CA PRO A 599 23.84 26.01 11.45
C PRO A 599 24.18 27.21 12.34
N PHE A 600 25.47 27.56 12.40
CA PHE A 600 25.99 28.59 13.31
C PHE A 600 25.08 29.83 13.34
N PRO A 601 24.68 30.32 14.53
CA PRO A 601 23.86 31.52 14.66
C PRO A 601 24.42 32.66 13.81
N LYS A 602 23.54 33.41 13.13
CA LYS A 602 23.97 34.38 12.10
C LYS A 602 24.88 35.46 12.70
N GLU A 603 24.66 35.79 13.96
CA GLU A 603 25.45 36.72 14.78
C GLU A 603 26.88 36.18 14.97
N LEU A 604 27.01 34.88 15.29
CA LEU A 604 28.30 34.20 15.43
C LEU A 604 29.01 34.04 14.09
N ARG A 605 28.30 33.68 13.02
CA ARG A 605 28.86 33.59 11.67
C ARG A 605 29.39 34.95 11.19
N ASN A 606 28.64 36.02 11.43
CA ASN A 606 29.05 37.38 11.06
C ASN A 606 30.23 37.86 11.91
N LYS A 607 30.27 37.55 13.22
CA LYS A 607 31.44 37.82 14.07
C LYS A 607 32.69 37.05 13.63
N LEU A 608 32.55 35.79 13.24
CA LEU A 608 33.66 34.98 12.71
C LEU A 608 34.19 35.51 11.38
N ILE A 609 33.31 35.96 10.47
CA ILE A 609 33.72 36.61 9.22
C ILE A 609 34.45 37.94 9.52
N ALA A 610 33.91 38.78 10.40
CA ALA A 610 34.53 40.04 10.81
C ALA A 610 35.90 39.85 11.50
N ALA A 611 36.07 38.75 12.25
CA ALA A 611 37.35 38.39 12.88
C ALA A 611 38.41 37.87 11.90
N TYR A 612 38.00 37.41 10.70
CA TYR A 612 38.92 36.97 9.65
C TYR A 612 39.21 38.04 8.58
N THR A 613 38.43 39.13 8.52
CA THR A 613 38.71 40.28 7.64
C THR A 613 39.73 41.23 8.25
N ILE A 614 41.00 40.83 8.29
CA ILE A 614 42.13 41.73 8.55
C ILE A 614 42.51 42.42 7.23
N PRO A 615 42.64 43.77 7.18
CA PRO A 615 43.07 44.46 5.96
C PRO A 615 44.55 44.21 5.64
N PRO A 616 44.95 44.17 4.36
CA PRO A 616 46.33 43.84 3.98
C PRO A 616 47.31 44.93 4.40
N THR A 617 48.33 44.54 5.16
CA THR A 617 49.52 45.35 5.46
C THR A 617 50.79 44.58 5.12
N SER A 618 51.86 45.32 4.84
CA SER A 618 53.02 44.82 4.08
C SER A 618 54.01 43.98 4.89
N THR A 619 54.55 42.96 4.21
CA THR A 619 55.87 42.33 4.42
C THR A 619 56.84 43.03 5.39
N ASN A 620 57.33 42.32 6.42
CA ASN A 620 58.75 41.89 6.49
C ASN A 620 59.12 41.03 7.72
N HIS A 621 59.88 39.96 7.44
CA HIS A 621 60.82 39.18 8.26
C HIS A 621 60.43 38.50 9.61
N PRO A 622 61.09 37.38 10.00
CA PRO A 622 60.73 36.57 11.18
C PRO A 622 61.83 36.38 12.25
N THR A 623 61.45 36.49 13.53
CA THR A 623 62.13 36.00 14.76
C THR A 623 61.20 36.32 15.95
N GLN A 624 61.11 35.61 17.08
CA GLN A 624 61.48 34.25 17.50
C GLN A 624 60.83 34.03 18.91
N ILE A 625 60.80 32.78 19.41
CA ILE A 625 60.91 32.44 20.86
C ILE A 625 59.86 33.01 21.86
N SER A 626 58.82 32.18 22.08
CA SER A 626 58.45 31.56 23.38
C SER A 626 57.81 32.33 24.58
N ASN A 627 56.90 31.59 25.21
CA ASN A 627 56.66 31.42 26.66
C ASN A 627 55.70 32.34 27.47
N GLU A 628 54.74 31.64 28.09
CA GLU A 628 54.30 31.71 29.49
C GLU A 628 53.48 32.91 30.02
N SER A 629 52.17 32.69 30.13
CA SER A 629 51.48 32.24 31.38
C SER A 629 51.94 32.78 32.76
N PRO A 630 51.05 32.83 33.78
CA PRO A 630 49.59 32.92 33.77
C PRO A 630 48.97 33.86 34.84
N ASN A 631 47.63 33.95 34.85
CA ASN A 631 46.74 34.20 36.01
C ASN A 631 47.01 35.36 37.00
N LYS A 632 45.97 36.19 37.18
CA LYS A 632 45.37 36.37 38.52
C LYS A 632 43.88 36.73 38.46
N GLN A 633 43.18 36.39 39.53
CA GLN A 633 41.74 36.63 39.74
C GLN A 633 41.51 37.84 40.67
N GLN A 634 40.23 38.17 40.84
CA GLN A 634 39.55 38.98 41.88
C GLN A 634 39.00 40.31 41.34
N THR A 635 37.68 40.55 41.27
CA THR A 635 36.57 40.40 42.25
C THR A 635 36.56 41.51 43.30
N GLN A 636 35.62 42.46 43.18
CA GLN A 636 34.71 42.86 44.26
C GLN A 636 33.58 43.79 43.77
N GLU A 637 32.61 44.04 44.64
CA GLU A 637 31.29 44.65 44.35
C GLU A 637 31.07 45.99 45.09
N ASN A 638 29.89 46.58 44.82
CA ASN A 638 29.01 47.32 45.76
C ASN A 638 29.03 48.86 45.82
N ASN A 639 27.80 49.36 46.06
CA ASN A 639 27.39 50.72 46.42
C ASN A 639 27.34 51.74 45.25
N LEU A 640 26.50 52.79 45.24
CA LEU A 640 26.07 53.63 46.37
C LEU A 640 24.77 54.44 46.07
N ILE A 641 23.91 54.61 47.09
CA ILE A 641 23.01 55.77 47.36
C ILE A 641 21.69 56.03 46.58
N GLU A 642 20.83 56.81 47.26
CA GLU A 642 19.40 57.11 47.06
C GLU A 642 19.17 58.67 47.05
N ASN A 643 17.92 59.13 46.83
CA ASN A 643 17.38 60.48 47.17
C ASN A 643 17.79 61.72 46.33
N THR A 644 16.96 62.77 46.19
CA THR A 644 15.48 62.91 45.96
C THR A 644 15.21 64.36 45.47
N GLY A 645 14.16 64.63 44.65
CA GLY A 645 13.83 66.02 44.27
C GLY A 645 12.61 66.20 43.34
N LYS A 646 11.58 66.92 43.81
CA LYS A 646 10.28 67.18 43.14
C LYS A 646 10.40 68.04 41.86
N ALA A 647 9.59 67.75 40.82
CA ALA A 647 8.39 68.54 40.44
C ALA A 647 7.98 68.45 38.94
N GLY A 648 6.67 68.53 38.65
CA GLY A 648 6.11 69.06 37.39
C GLY A 648 5.64 68.05 36.32
N LEU A 649 4.38 68.16 35.88
CA LEU A 649 3.85 67.51 34.66
C LEU A 649 4.19 68.34 33.41
N LEU A 650 4.32 67.67 32.26
CA LEU A 650 3.64 68.10 31.01
C LEU A 650 3.43 66.90 30.07
N PHE A 651 2.49 67.03 29.13
CA PHE A 651 1.96 65.93 28.31
C PHE A 651 2.73 65.71 27.00
N LEU A 652 2.58 64.52 26.39
CA LEU A 652 2.26 64.41 24.96
C LEU A 652 1.62 63.05 24.60
N TYR A 653 0.82 63.03 23.53
CA TYR A 653 0.03 61.87 23.07
C TYR A 653 0.85 60.89 22.21
N ASN A 654 0.47 59.60 22.22
CA ASN A 654 1.01 58.58 21.31
C ASN A 654 -0.12 58.08 20.36
N PRO A 655 -0.01 58.26 19.03
CA PRO A 655 -1.15 58.15 18.10
C PRO A 655 -1.69 56.73 17.87
N THR A 656 -1.00 55.68 18.34
CA THR A 656 -1.37 54.27 18.13
C THR A 656 -2.75 53.92 18.70
N TRP A 657 -3.12 54.51 19.84
CA TRP A 657 -4.41 54.26 20.50
C TRP A 657 -5.61 54.78 19.70
N GLY A 658 -5.44 55.87 18.94
CA GLY A 658 -6.51 56.43 18.11
C GLY A 658 -6.98 55.46 17.02
N TRP A 659 -6.03 54.76 16.39
CA TRP A 659 -6.33 53.77 15.35
C TRP A 659 -7.06 52.54 15.88
N LEU A 660 -6.67 52.03 17.06
CA LEU A 660 -7.35 50.91 17.70
C LEU A 660 -8.82 51.23 18.04
N ILE A 661 -9.08 52.44 18.55
CA ILE A 661 -10.44 52.91 18.84
C ILE A 661 -11.25 53.08 17.54
N LEU A 662 -10.66 53.65 16.48
CA LEU A 662 -11.32 53.79 15.17
C LEU A 662 -11.73 52.44 14.56
N PHE A 663 -10.83 51.44 14.57
CA PHE A 663 -11.16 50.10 14.07
C PHE A 663 -12.21 49.39 14.93
N GLY A 664 -12.17 49.54 16.25
CA GLY A 664 -13.18 49.01 17.17
C GLY A 664 -14.57 49.58 16.92
N VAL A 665 -14.69 50.90 16.72
CA VAL A 665 -15.95 51.58 16.40
C VAL A 665 -16.46 51.18 15.00
N GLY A 666 -15.57 51.04 14.00
CA GLY A 666 -15.94 50.56 12.67
C GLY A 666 -16.56 49.16 12.69
N LEU A 667 -15.97 48.23 13.45
CA LEU A 667 -16.47 46.85 13.58
C LEU A 667 -17.81 46.77 14.32
N THR A 668 -18.02 47.59 15.37
CA THR A 668 -19.33 47.62 16.07
C THR A 668 -20.43 48.23 15.20
N ALA A 669 -20.12 49.26 14.40
CA ALA A 669 -21.06 49.83 13.44
C ALA A 669 -21.51 48.81 12.37
N ILE A 670 -20.56 48.05 11.80
CA ILE A 670 -20.87 47.00 10.81
C ILE A 670 -21.79 45.91 11.41
N ASN A 671 -21.51 45.45 12.62
CA ASN A 671 -22.36 44.47 13.31
C ASN A 671 -23.77 45.02 13.61
N LEU A 672 -23.89 46.30 13.99
CA LEU A 672 -25.19 46.98 14.13
C LEU A 672 -25.97 47.04 12.81
N CYS A 673 -25.31 47.38 11.69
CA CYS A 673 -25.95 47.36 10.38
C CYS A 673 -26.47 45.96 10.00
N ILE A 674 -25.68 44.91 10.27
CA ILE A 674 -26.09 43.51 10.03
C ILE A 674 -27.33 43.16 10.87
N LEU A 675 -27.34 43.49 12.16
CA LEU A 675 -28.48 43.25 13.06
C LEU A 675 -29.75 44.00 12.60
N VAL A 676 -29.63 45.23 12.10
CA VAL A 676 -30.76 46.00 11.56
C VAL A 676 -31.29 45.40 10.24
N ILE A 677 -30.44 44.80 9.42
CA ILE A 677 -30.87 44.05 8.22
C ILE A 677 -31.65 42.80 8.61
N PHE A 678 -31.16 42.03 9.59
CA PHE A 678 -31.85 40.83 10.07
C PHE A 678 -33.19 41.15 10.77
N SER A 679 -33.26 42.21 11.60
CA SER A 679 -34.51 42.59 12.27
C SER A 679 -35.58 43.03 11.26
N LYS A 680 -35.24 43.86 10.27
CA LYS A 680 -36.15 44.23 9.17
C LYS A 680 -36.63 43.01 8.37
N LYS A 681 -35.75 42.02 8.13
CA LYS A 681 -36.08 40.78 7.42
C LYS A 681 -37.02 39.88 8.25
N CYS A 682 -36.91 39.89 9.57
CA CYS A 682 -37.79 39.16 10.48
C CYS A 682 -39.19 39.81 10.60
N VAL A 683 -39.26 41.12 10.83
CA VAL A 683 -40.53 41.88 10.91
C VAL A 683 -41.35 41.73 9.62
N ARG A 684 -40.72 41.82 8.46
CA ARG A 684 -41.39 41.65 7.16
C ARG A 684 -41.96 40.23 6.94
N ARG A 685 -41.42 39.21 7.62
CA ARG A 685 -41.93 37.83 7.57
C ARG A 685 -43.16 37.66 8.48
N ASN A 686 -43.16 38.32 9.65
CA ASN A 686 -44.26 38.24 10.62
C ASN A 686 -45.55 38.93 10.11
N SER A 687 -45.42 39.97 9.27
CA SER A 687 -46.58 40.65 8.66
C SER A 687 -47.41 39.76 7.72
N ASN A 688 -46.83 38.71 7.11
CA ASN A 688 -47.54 37.82 6.21
C ASN A 688 -48.25 36.66 6.94
N SER A 689 -47.95 36.43 8.22
CA SER A 689 -48.51 35.29 8.98
C SER A 689 -49.87 35.58 9.66
N LYS A 690 -50.39 36.81 9.56
CA LYS A 690 -51.61 37.26 10.25
C LYS A 690 -52.86 37.38 9.36
N LYS A 691 -52.90 36.73 8.20
CA LYS A 691 -54.13 36.55 7.40
C LYS A 691 -54.29 35.08 7.00
N LYS A 692 -55.52 34.58 7.14
CA LYS A 692 -55.96 33.18 6.91
C LYS A 692 -55.49 32.13 7.93
N PHE A 693 -56.09 32.18 9.11
CA PHE A 693 -56.68 30.98 9.72
C PHE A 693 -58.07 31.34 10.26
N ASN A 694 -59.10 30.61 9.85
CA ASN A 694 -60.39 30.57 10.54
C ASN A 694 -61.15 29.28 10.14
N TYR A 695 -61.21 28.36 11.11
CA TYR A 695 -62.32 27.47 11.47
C TYR A 695 -63.04 26.55 10.44
N GLN A 696 -62.95 25.25 10.74
CA GLN A 696 -64.04 24.23 10.72
C GLN A 696 -64.61 23.74 9.37
N SER A 697 -65.18 22.52 9.24
CA SER A 697 -65.37 21.37 10.17
C SER A 697 -65.59 20.04 9.41
N TYR A 698 -65.61 18.92 10.17
CA TYR A 698 -66.19 17.56 9.91
C TYR A 698 -67.02 17.32 8.61
N SER A 699 -67.06 16.11 8.02
CA SER A 699 -67.13 14.77 8.66
C SER A 699 -66.66 13.59 7.76
N THR A 700 -66.96 12.36 8.20
CA THR A 700 -66.65 11.04 7.58
C THR A 700 -67.74 10.52 6.63
N SER A 701 -67.40 9.73 5.60
CA SER A 701 -68.03 8.41 5.34
C SER A 701 -67.33 7.58 4.23
N SER A 702 -67.83 6.36 4.03
CA SER A 702 -67.32 5.28 3.17
C SER A 702 -68.13 5.09 1.86
N ASN A 703 -67.48 4.44 0.88
CA ASN A 703 -68.02 3.59 -0.20
C ASN A 703 -68.84 4.14 -1.39
N ASN A 704 -68.54 3.48 -2.54
CA ASN A 704 -69.41 3.07 -3.66
C ASN A 704 -69.95 4.09 -4.71
N ASN A 705 -69.41 3.93 -5.92
CA ASN A 705 -70.09 3.62 -7.19
C ASN A 705 -71.08 4.61 -7.88
N ASN A 706 -70.80 4.80 -9.17
CA ASN A 706 -71.72 4.86 -10.32
C ASN A 706 -72.86 5.91 -10.35
N ASN A 707 -72.74 6.87 -11.27
CA ASN A 707 -73.44 6.86 -12.58
C ASN A 707 -72.88 7.99 -13.47
N LEU A 708 -72.56 7.76 -14.75
CA LEU A 708 -73.47 7.67 -15.90
C LEU A 708 -74.32 8.93 -16.16
N GLN A 709 -73.88 9.75 -17.12
CA GLN A 709 -74.71 10.13 -18.26
C GLN A 709 -73.84 10.47 -19.50
N GLN A 710 -74.49 10.56 -20.66
CA GLN A 710 -73.92 10.38 -22.00
C GLN A 710 -74.10 11.68 -22.85
N PRO A 711 -73.48 11.86 -24.05
CA PRO A 711 -73.81 11.01 -25.21
C PRO A 711 -72.64 10.56 -26.14
N LEU A 712 -73.00 9.52 -26.90
CA LEU A 712 -72.43 8.99 -28.14
C LEU A 712 -72.49 9.98 -29.33
N PRO A 713 -72.06 9.64 -30.57
CA PRO A 713 -71.35 8.42 -31.05
C PRO A 713 -70.01 8.73 -31.76
N GLY A 714 -69.17 7.74 -32.12
CA GLY A 714 -69.22 6.29 -31.85
C GLY A 714 -68.52 5.46 -32.95
N LEU A 715 -68.28 4.16 -32.68
CA LEU A 715 -67.95 3.07 -33.62
C LEU A 715 -66.58 3.17 -34.34
N ASP A 716 -65.81 2.10 -34.58
CA ASP A 716 -65.73 0.72 -34.05
C ASP A 716 -64.42 0.09 -34.60
N MET A 717 -63.90 -1.09 -34.26
CA MET A 717 -64.23 -2.13 -33.27
C MET A 717 -62.90 -2.84 -32.89
N ASN A 718 -62.90 -3.82 -31.97
CA ASN A 718 -61.77 -4.74 -31.83
C ASN A 718 -62.22 -6.15 -31.39
N PHE A 719 -61.38 -7.16 -31.65
CA PHE A 719 -61.58 -8.60 -31.43
C PHE A 719 -62.65 -9.33 -32.27
N ALA A 720 -62.16 -10.13 -33.22
CA ALA A 720 -62.61 -11.50 -33.44
C ALA A 720 -61.35 -12.37 -33.68
N ALA A 721 -61.28 -13.56 -33.09
CA ALA A 721 -60.05 -14.37 -33.07
C ALA A 721 -60.26 -15.74 -33.73
N LEU A 722 -59.57 -16.00 -34.86
CA LEU A 722 -59.38 -17.36 -35.40
C LEU A 722 -58.27 -17.45 -36.47
N VAL A 723 -57.62 -18.63 -36.53
CA VAL A 723 -56.84 -19.20 -37.66
C VAL A 723 -55.38 -18.73 -37.90
N ARG A 724 -54.51 -19.75 -38.03
CA ARG A 724 -53.16 -19.84 -38.67
C ARG A 724 -51.89 -19.32 -37.97
N ASP A 725 -51.30 -20.25 -37.21
CA ASP A 725 -50.04 -20.93 -37.57
C ASP A 725 -48.76 -20.09 -37.76
N PHE A 726 -47.97 -20.02 -36.69
CA PHE A 726 -46.51 -19.91 -36.76
C PHE A 726 -45.91 -21.29 -37.06
N LYS A 727 -45.28 -21.48 -38.23
CA LYS A 727 -44.35 -22.57 -38.61
C LYS A 727 -43.87 -22.35 -40.06
N ASP A 728 -42.71 -22.84 -40.52
CA ASP A 728 -41.61 -23.51 -39.84
C ASP A 728 -40.26 -23.19 -40.54
N PHE A 729 -39.18 -23.40 -39.79
CA PHE A 729 -37.82 -23.75 -40.19
C PHE A 729 -37.35 -23.83 -41.69
N SER A 730 -36.26 -23.08 -41.97
CA SER A 730 -34.97 -23.63 -42.48
C SER A 730 -34.77 -23.91 -43.99
N VAL A 731 -33.51 -24.30 -44.30
CA VAL A 731 -32.95 -24.86 -45.57
C VAL A 731 -32.68 -23.83 -46.70
N LYS A 732 -31.67 -23.93 -47.60
CA LYS A 732 -30.27 -24.48 -47.68
C LYS A 732 -29.82 -24.29 -49.16
N LEU A 733 -28.54 -24.59 -49.51
CA LEU A 733 -28.05 -24.85 -50.89
C LEU A 733 -28.02 -23.62 -51.86
N LYS A 734 -27.23 -23.57 -52.95
CA LYS A 734 -25.86 -24.07 -53.24
C LYS A 734 -25.30 -23.35 -54.50
N THR A 735 -23.97 -23.43 -54.67
CA THR A 735 -23.14 -23.36 -55.92
C THR A 735 -23.78 -23.08 -57.30
N GLU A 736 -23.19 -22.14 -58.04
CA GLU A 736 -22.61 -22.21 -59.42
C GLU A 736 -22.42 -20.78 -59.97
N GLU A 737 -21.73 -20.47 -61.07
CA GLU A 737 -20.39 -20.72 -61.62
C GLU A 737 -20.25 -19.79 -62.87
N GLY A 738 -19.04 -19.50 -63.35
CA GLY A 738 -18.76 -18.62 -64.51
C GLY A 738 -17.91 -17.38 -64.14
N LYS A 739 -16.65 -17.21 -64.57
CA LYS A 739 -16.09 -17.00 -65.93
C LYS A 739 -16.46 -15.62 -66.52
N GLU A 740 -15.56 -14.80 -67.07
CA GLU A 740 -14.12 -14.90 -67.42
C GLU A 740 -13.60 -13.43 -67.70
N GLU A 741 -12.32 -13.00 -67.74
CA GLU A 741 -10.96 -13.56 -67.68
C GLU A 741 -9.92 -12.39 -67.42
N ARG A 742 -8.60 -12.64 -67.51
CA ARG A 742 -7.46 -11.67 -67.73
C ARG A 742 -6.74 -10.99 -66.55
N LYS A 743 -5.54 -10.48 -66.84
CA LYS A 743 -4.33 -10.57 -65.97
C LYS A 743 -3.68 -9.23 -65.56
N PRO A 744 -2.89 -9.21 -64.45
CA PRO A 744 -2.00 -8.11 -64.01
C PRO A 744 -0.67 -8.13 -64.82
N PRO A 745 0.46 -7.44 -64.46
CA PRO A 745 0.77 -6.65 -63.25
C PRO A 745 1.56 -5.34 -63.48
N TYR A 746 2.00 -4.70 -62.38
CA TYR A 746 3.36 -4.15 -62.29
C TYR A 746 3.95 -4.30 -60.89
N LEU A 747 5.26 -4.60 -60.83
CA LEU A 747 6.07 -4.78 -59.63
C LEU A 747 7.46 -4.24 -59.98
N LEU A 748 8.04 -3.36 -59.14
CA LEU A 748 9.38 -2.79 -59.35
C LEU A 748 10.34 -3.22 -58.25
N THR A 749 11.62 -3.34 -58.59
CA THR A 749 12.58 -4.14 -57.81
C THR A 749 13.95 -3.46 -57.65
N SER A 750 14.56 -3.69 -56.49
CA SER A 750 16.01 -3.81 -56.29
C SER A 750 16.20 -4.76 -55.09
N LYS A 751 16.81 -5.95 -55.15
CA LYS A 751 17.88 -6.52 -56.00
C LYS A 751 19.29 -6.08 -55.60
N VAL A 752 19.83 -6.78 -54.60
CA VAL A 752 21.28 -7.02 -54.41
C VAL A 752 21.48 -8.55 -54.44
N SER A 753 22.62 -9.01 -54.95
CA SER A 753 22.92 -10.41 -55.28
C SER A 753 23.60 -11.20 -54.15
N GLY A 754 23.42 -12.52 -54.13
CA GLY A 754 24.22 -13.46 -53.32
C GLY A 754 25.15 -14.33 -54.18
N SER A 755 26.13 -15.01 -53.55
CA SER A 755 27.02 -15.98 -54.22
C SER A 755 27.72 -16.96 -53.26
N TRP A 756 27.32 -18.23 -53.34
CA TRP A 756 28.11 -19.49 -53.22
C TRP A 756 29.06 -19.80 -52.03
N TYR A 757 28.77 -20.99 -51.44
CA TYR A 757 29.57 -22.04 -50.73
C TYR A 757 31.13 -22.01 -50.74
N PRO A 758 31.85 -22.75 -49.83
CA PRO A 758 31.36 -23.92 -49.06
C PRO A 758 31.71 -24.01 -47.54
N GLU A 759 31.13 -25.02 -46.90
CA GLU A 759 31.53 -25.63 -45.60
C GLU A 759 32.94 -26.29 -45.71
N PRO A 760 33.68 -26.55 -44.60
CA PRO A 760 33.48 -27.83 -43.88
C PRO A 760 33.93 -27.95 -42.40
N LYS A 761 33.58 -29.10 -41.80
CA LYS A 761 34.14 -29.83 -40.64
C LYS A 761 33.59 -29.58 -39.22
N LYS A 762 33.02 -30.67 -38.68
CA LYS A 762 32.82 -31.00 -37.26
C LYS A 762 34.14 -31.27 -36.51
N PRO A 763 34.11 -31.31 -35.16
CA PRO A 763 34.35 -32.59 -34.47
C PRO A 763 33.11 -33.09 -33.68
N GLU A 764 33.25 -34.25 -33.04
CA GLU A 764 32.14 -35.15 -32.66
C GLU A 764 31.85 -35.25 -31.15
N ASP A 765 30.75 -35.95 -30.84
CA ASP A 765 30.35 -36.54 -29.55
C ASP A 765 30.25 -35.68 -28.26
N ILE A 766 29.01 -35.58 -27.76
CA ILE A 766 28.63 -36.10 -26.45
C ILE A 766 27.17 -36.60 -26.52
N ARG A 767 26.84 -37.67 -25.79
CA ARG A 767 25.61 -38.47 -25.96
C ARG A 767 24.42 -37.89 -25.19
N ILE A 768 23.22 -37.98 -25.77
CA ILE A 768 21.94 -37.82 -25.07
C ILE A 768 21.08 -39.06 -25.36
N PHE A 769 20.50 -39.66 -24.32
CA PHE A 769 19.53 -40.75 -24.46
C PHE A 769 18.15 -40.20 -24.85
N GLY A 770 17.61 -40.65 -25.97
CA GLY A 770 16.20 -40.46 -26.33
C GLY A 770 15.38 -41.71 -26.02
N ILE A 771 14.20 -41.56 -25.42
CA ILE A 771 13.21 -42.64 -25.25
C ILE A 771 12.09 -42.45 -26.28
N VAL A 772 11.70 -43.55 -26.91
CA VAL A 772 10.73 -43.59 -28.02
C VAL A 772 9.31 -43.77 -27.49
N ILE A 773 8.35 -43.06 -28.09
CA ILE A 773 6.93 -43.45 -28.10
C ILE A 773 6.48 -43.48 -29.57
N GLY A 774 5.92 -44.62 -30.00
CA GLY A 774 5.43 -44.83 -31.37
C GLY A 774 3.91 -44.72 -31.48
N ASN A 775 3.43 -44.38 -32.67
CA ASN A 775 2.01 -44.34 -33.02
C ASN A 775 1.46 -45.75 -33.32
N GLN A 776 0.16 -45.95 -33.10
CA GLN A 776 -0.71 -46.69 -34.03
C GLN A 776 -2.19 -46.25 -33.89
N GLU A 777 -3.06 -46.69 -34.80
CA GLU A 777 -4.30 -45.99 -35.16
C GLU A 777 -5.62 -46.77 -34.91
N LEU A 778 -6.74 -46.12 -35.30
CA LEU A 778 -7.95 -46.65 -35.98
C LEU A 778 -9.29 -46.83 -35.21
N ASN A 779 -10.27 -46.06 -35.72
CA ASN A 779 -11.70 -46.35 -35.94
C ASN A 779 -12.74 -46.48 -34.79
N LYS A 780 -13.64 -45.48 -34.78
CA LYS A 780 -15.12 -45.58 -34.91
C LYS A 780 -15.88 -46.79 -34.31
N VAL A 781 -16.84 -46.50 -33.42
CA VAL A 781 -18.23 -47.04 -33.44
C VAL A 781 -19.22 -45.93 -33.01
N VAL A 782 -20.49 -46.03 -33.43
CA VAL A 782 -21.59 -45.09 -33.15
C VAL A 782 -22.28 -45.38 -31.81
N GLY A 783 -22.68 -44.35 -31.05
CA GLY A 783 -23.36 -44.51 -29.75
C GLY A 783 -24.89 -44.56 -29.83
N ILE A 784 -25.56 -44.62 -28.67
CA ILE A 784 -26.96 -44.18 -28.48
C ILE A 784 -27.25 -43.91 -26.98
N ARG A 785 -28.33 -43.17 -26.70
CA ARG A 785 -28.76 -42.73 -25.35
C ARG A 785 -29.36 -43.86 -24.52
N ASN A 786 -29.28 -43.77 -23.19
CA ASN A 786 -30.47 -43.40 -22.39
C ASN A 786 -30.17 -42.99 -20.94
N LYS A 787 -31.12 -42.28 -20.32
CA LYS A 787 -31.12 -41.86 -18.90
C LYS A 787 -31.82 -42.91 -18.04
N PHE A 788 -31.52 -42.97 -16.75
CA PHE A 788 -32.56 -42.92 -15.71
C PHE A 788 -32.03 -42.31 -14.39
N ARG A 789 -32.94 -42.02 -13.45
CA ARG A 789 -32.69 -41.31 -12.18
C ARG A 789 -32.31 -42.26 -11.04
N LEU A 790 -31.70 -41.70 -9.99
CA LEU A 790 -31.81 -42.23 -8.63
C LEU A 790 -32.34 -41.16 -7.64
N SER A 791 -33.16 -41.65 -6.74
CA SER A 791 -33.62 -41.11 -5.45
C SER A 791 -33.73 -42.35 -4.54
N GLY A 792 -33.43 -42.37 -3.25
CA GLY A 792 -33.26 -41.36 -2.20
C GLY A 792 -33.49 -42.10 -0.86
N ILE A 793 -33.79 -41.39 0.23
CA ILE A 793 -34.16 -41.96 1.58
C ILE A 793 -32.94 -42.40 2.44
N GLU A 794 -33.18 -42.41 3.76
CA GLU A 794 -32.25 -42.28 4.89
C GLU A 794 -31.84 -43.62 5.58
N PRO A 795 -30.84 -43.62 6.48
CA PRO A 795 -30.28 -44.84 7.09
C PRO A 795 -30.92 -45.26 8.42
N LEU A 796 -30.56 -46.46 8.90
CA LEU A 796 -30.90 -47.01 10.22
C LEU A 796 -29.64 -47.46 11.00
N LEU A 797 -29.82 -47.69 12.30
CA LEU A 797 -28.77 -48.01 13.27
C LEU A 797 -28.09 -49.37 12.99
N SER A 798 -26.88 -49.62 13.49
CA SER A 798 -26.72 -50.33 14.78
C SER A 798 -25.27 -50.41 15.30
N THR A 799 -25.15 -50.85 16.54
CA THR A 799 -23.93 -51.01 17.36
C THR A 799 -23.12 -52.27 17.01
N THR A 800 -21.84 -52.30 17.44
CA THR A 800 -21.23 -53.52 18.02
C THR A 800 -19.96 -53.19 18.81
N THR A 801 -19.42 -54.16 19.56
CA THR A 801 -18.47 -53.95 20.66
C THR A 801 -17.23 -54.83 20.59
N SER A 802 -16.12 -54.32 21.13
CA SER A 802 -15.03 -55.04 21.85
C SER A 802 -14.40 -56.31 21.26
N THR A 803 -13.05 -56.34 21.22
CA THR A 803 -12.22 -57.22 22.10
C THR A 803 -10.72 -56.93 21.95
N CYS A 804 -9.90 -57.42 22.89
CA CYS A 804 -8.46 -57.19 22.96
C CYS A 804 -7.64 -58.46 22.67
N THR A 805 -6.38 -58.32 22.26
CA THR A 805 -5.32 -59.34 22.40
C THR A 805 -4.02 -58.72 22.94
N LYS A 806 -3.09 -59.55 23.44
CA LYS A 806 -1.86 -59.15 24.17
C LYS A 806 -0.58 -59.55 23.42
N GLY A 807 0.52 -58.84 23.66
CA GLY A 807 1.90 -59.26 23.40
C GLY A 807 2.89 -58.39 24.21
N GLY A 808 3.97 -58.98 24.76
CA GLY A 808 4.97 -58.26 25.59
C GLY A 808 6.06 -57.54 24.77
N GLY A 809 7.08 -56.92 25.38
CA GLY A 809 7.38 -56.72 26.81
C GLY A 809 8.88 -56.41 27.08
N VAL A 810 9.23 -56.18 28.35
CA VAL A 810 10.59 -56.19 28.96
C VAL A 810 11.46 -54.89 28.89
N SER A 811 11.59 -54.26 30.07
CA SER A 811 12.76 -53.50 30.62
C SER A 811 13.17 -52.12 30.05
N SER A 812 13.88 -51.24 30.79
CA SER A 812 13.74 -50.79 32.21
C SER A 812 14.77 -49.70 32.55
N SER A 813 14.35 -48.59 33.18
CA SER A 813 15.04 -47.96 34.34
C SER A 813 14.37 -46.64 34.75
N ASN A 814 14.09 -46.49 36.05
CA ASN A 814 13.64 -45.26 36.72
C ASN A 814 14.45 -45.12 38.03
N PRO A 815 14.56 -43.89 38.57
CA PRO A 815 13.98 -43.65 39.91
C PRO A 815 13.09 -42.39 39.89
N SER A 816 11.86 -42.35 40.43
CA SER A 816 11.42 -42.54 41.83
C SER A 816 12.07 -41.54 42.81
N MET A 817 11.38 -40.86 43.74
CA MET A 817 9.96 -40.89 44.18
C MET A 817 9.61 -39.48 44.77
N CYS A 818 8.41 -39.07 45.20
CA CYS A 818 7.17 -39.78 45.57
C CYS A 818 5.91 -38.87 45.32
N ILE A 819 4.83 -39.08 46.09
CA ILE A 819 3.58 -38.27 46.16
C ILE A 819 3.24 -38.04 47.66
N PRO A 820 2.23 -37.20 48.01
CA PRO A 820 0.94 -37.80 48.35
C PRO A 820 -0.29 -37.03 47.83
N GLN A 821 -1.43 -37.72 47.77
CA GLN A 821 -2.75 -37.17 47.39
C GLN A 821 -3.51 -36.63 48.61
N GLN A 822 -4.49 -35.75 48.39
CA GLN A 822 -5.72 -35.68 49.19
C GLN A 822 -6.96 -35.56 48.29
N GLN A 823 -8.14 -35.79 48.85
CA GLN A 823 -9.34 -36.21 48.14
C GLN A 823 -10.48 -35.17 48.15
N HIS A 824 -11.46 -35.38 47.25
CA HIS A 824 -12.88 -35.00 47.29
C HIS A 824 -13.32 -33.77 48.11
N HIS A 825 -14.02 -32.85 47.43
CA HIS A 825 -15.49 -32.79 47.53
C HIS A 825 -16.15 -31.94 46.42
N GLN A 826 -17.28 -32.42 45.90
CA GLN A 826 -18.38 -31.57 45.41
C GLN A 826 -19.49 -31.57 46.47
N PRO A 827 -20.40 -30.58 46.41
CA PRO A 827 -21.77 -30.95 46.07
C PRO A 827 -22.44 -30.06 45.01
N SER A 828 -23.53 -30.56 44.43
CA SER A 828 -24.35 -29.92 43.40
C SER A 828 -25.40 -28.96 43.98
N GLY A 829 -25.89 -28.02 43.16
CA GLY A 829 -27.07 -27.20 43.48
C GLY A 829 -27.89 -26.85 42.24
N LEU A 830 -29.01 -27.54 42.02
CA LEU A 830 -30.01 -27.20 41.00
C LEU A 830 -31.14 -26.35 41.60
N ILE A 831 -31.47 -25.24 40.94
CA ILE A 831 -32.83 -24.67 40.91
C ILE A 831 -33.10 -24.21 39.47
N HIS A 832 -34.32 -24.44 38.97
CA HIS A 832 -34.72 -24.13 37.59
C HIS A 832 -36.22 -23.75 37.56
N LEU A 833 -36.64 -22.98 36.54
CA LEU A 833 -38.01 -22.46 36.31
C LEU A 833 -38.39 -21.28 37.26
N GLY A 834 -39.20 -20.29 36.87
CA GLY A 834 -40.03 -20.14 35.67
C GLY A 834 -40.05 -18.70 35.07
N PRO A 835 -40.92 -18.40 34.09
CA PRO A 835 -40.57 -17.48 33.00
C PRO A 835 -41.44 -16.22 32.83
N GLY A 836 -40.97 -15.27 32.00
CA GLY A 836 -41.84 -14.53 31.09
C GLY A 836 -41.56 -13.05 30.81
N ILE A 837 -42.11 -12.60 29.67
CA ILE A 837 -42.41 -11.21 29.24
C ILE A 837 -41.30 -10.42 28.53
N SER A 838 -41.49 -10.32 27.20
CA SER A 838 -41.25 -9.16 26.34
C SER A 838 -42.34 -9.19 25.23
N PRO A 839 -42.49 -8.22 24.30
CA PRO A 839 -41.81 -6.92 24.21
C PRO A 839 -42.78 -5.72 23.99
N THR A 840 -42.30 -4.48 24.14
CA THR A 840 -42.89 -3.29 23.48
C THR A 840 -41.81 -2.28 23.06
N CYS A 841 -41.92 -1.79 21.83
CA CYS A 841 -41.20 -0.59 21.36
C CYS A 841 -42.12 0.64 21.41
N PRO A 842 -41.56 1.85 21.33
CA PRO A 842 -42.00 2.72 20.24
C PRO A 842 -40.83 3.30 19.41
N ARG A 843 -41.17 3.90 18.26
CA ARG A 843 -40.25 4.53 17.30
C ARG A 843 -40.28 6.07 17.39
N HIS A 844 -39.34 6.69 16.66
CA HIS A 844 -39.17 8.13 16.38
C HIS A 844 -38.43 8.93 17.48
N GLY A 845 -37.58 9.91 17.14
CA GLY A 845 -37.16 10.37 15.80
C GLY A 845 -35.95 11.33 15.85
N ARG A 846 -35.36 11.67 14.69
CA ARG A 846 -34.21 12.59 14.58
C ARG A 846 -34.67 14.07 14.50
N ALA A 847 -34.15 14.96 15.36
CA ALA A 847 -33.80 16.36 15.03
C ALA A 847 -33.18 17.14 16.21
N ALA A 848 -32.52 18.27 15.90
CA ALA A 848 -32.32 19.48 16.74
C ALA A 848 -31.42 19.43 18.00
N GLN A 849 -30.10 19.47 17.75
CA GLN A 849 -29.16 20.52 18.21
C GLN A 849 -29.30 21.25 19.59
N MET A 850 -28.19 21.13 20.36
CA MET A 850 -27.35 22.21 20.91
C MET A 850 -27.78 23.11 22.10
N LEU A 851 -26.79 23.27 22.99
CA LEU A 851 -26.47 24.45 23.81
C LEU A 851 -27.46 24.91 24.89
N LEU A 852 -27.15 24.52 26.12
CA LEU A 852 -26.80 25.51 27.16
C LEU A 852 -25.88 24.88 28.22
N SER A 853 -24.98 25.68 28.77
CA SER A 853 -24.01 25.29 29.80
C SER A 853 -23.87 26.42 30.82
N ALA A 854 -23.30 26.09 31.99
CA ALA A 854 -23.05 26.98 33.14
C ALA A 854 -24.29 27.50 33.93
N ALA A 855 -24.56 26.80 35.04
CA ALA A 855 -24.99 27.40 36.30
C ALA A 855 -24.28 26.64 37.44
N ALA A 856 -23.81 27.32 38.49
CA ALA A 856 -22.80 26.79 39.40
C ALA A 856 -23.32 26.30 40.76
N ALA A 857 -22.70 25.21 41.23
CA ALA A 857 -22.24 24.93 42.60
C ALA A 857 -23.14 25.20 43.83
N ASN A 858 -23.27 24.17 44.69
CA ASN A 858 -23.03 24.32 46.13
C ASN A 858 -22.91 22.99 46.89
N ARG A 859 -21.77 22.70 47.53
CA ARG A 859 -21.64 22.51 49.00
C ARG A 859 -20.24 22.03 49.47
N SER A 860 -19.89 22.47 50.69
CA SER A 860 -18.93 21.92 51.67
C SER A 860 -17.45 21.70 51.28
N GLY A 861 -16.54 22.45 51.93
CA GLY A 861 -15.09 22.19 51.91
C GLY A 861 -14.19 23.37 52.32
N GLY A 862 -14.26 23.85 53.57
CA GLY A 862 -13.28 24.80 54.15
C GLY A 862 -12.26 24.10 55.05
N ILE A 863 -11.21 24.72 55.63
CA ILE A 863 -10.69 26.11 55.63
C ILE A 863 -9.19 26.06 56.02
N GLY A 864 -8.37 27.02 55.58
CA GLY A 864 -6.94 27.19 55.92
C GLY A 864 -6.14 27.65 54.68
N VAL A 865 -5.62 28.87 54.52
CA VAL A 865 -4.83 29.77 55.42
C VAL A 865 -3.45 29.13 55.68
N ASP A 866 -2.31 29.70 55.26
CA ASP A 866 -1.98 31.12 54.98
C ASP A 866 -0.94 31.37 53.85
N GLY A 867 -0.86 32.61 53.34
CA GLY A 867 0.23 33.16 52.51
C GLY A 867 0.31 32.77 51.00
N GLY A 868 0.74 33.63 50.06
CA GLY A 868 1.21 35.02 50.26
C GLY A 868 1.67 35.85 49.02
N GLY A 869 1.33 35.50 47.77
CA GLY A 869 1.61 36.34 46.56
C GLY A 869 3.07 36.34 46.05
N VAL A 870 3.47 37.14 45.06
CA VAL A 870 2.72 38.00 44.10
C VAL A 870 3.62 38.39 42.90
N PHE A 871 3.18 38.12 41.65
CA PHE A 871 3.68 38.68 40.35
C PHE A 871 5.17 38.43 40.01
N ILE A 872 5.64 38.51 38.75
CA ILE A 872 5.08 39.05 37.49
C ILE A 872 4.85 37.94 36.46
#